data_AF-A0A2H3U2Y2-F1
#
_entry.id   AF-A0A2H3U2Y2-F1
#
_cell.length_a   1.000
_cell.length_b   1.000
_cell.length_c   1.000
_cell.angle_alpha   90.00
_cell.angle_beta   90.00
_cell.angle_gamma   90.00
#
_symmetry.space_group_name_H-M   'P 1'
#
loop_
_entity.id
_entity.type
_entity.pdbx_description
1 polymer ?
#
loop_
_entity_poly.entity_id
_entity_poly.type
_entity_poly.pdbx_seq_one_letter_code
_entity_poly.pdbx_strand_id
1 'polypeptide(L)'
;MGLLVPTGLFINNEFVPSKEGGTLDVYNPLDQALLATLAAAGPDDVDVAVHAATKALDEGWRKSTRATRQQLFSRLADLIEQDIEDFALIEAVDAGIIFKEGIDINVTNAIATLRYYSKMSDLPASEFLDIPDGFAYTRRQPFGVCAAIVPWNSPLMITSWKIGPAIATGNTLIIKTPELAPLFGQLLAQLVCEAGFPPGVISILSGTGYRAGQAIAEHMLIRKVSFTGSGPTGRIIQRAAADSNLKSVTLELGGKGAALIFPDADLDRAAFWMSVGSSSNNGQICALASRIYVHEQVYDKFISLFRTYAQKPTKCGDPADPDVCKGPIISQAQREKIWSYIDAAKADGAGVLFGGEREGQEAFIPHTAFVDVREDMQIVKEEVFGPVVTIANFSSEAEAIMKANSSEYGLTSWVFTTDMARAERVGSALETGTVVVNRWNILSPNVPFGGVKQSGLTNLSQTGPVVRIAPNRYDFDTPEAVKIIYRIGNAFSKSHFYDPFGSPSFRNLFNEVDNQRHAAMRRQMASLYTVSALLAYENAVDSQTLILRDKLQNFSVEGKVIDLPQFLQYYAFDVIGAISIGESMGMMESNTDVHGTCRDIDAVWHHAAVVGLIPSLHPWIVRISTLLGLPAVTASLDKLIERQMRKYMEGQQLEGSEGTVDATFMGALLKLQGKGKGTYEEIRLCLSINIMAGSDTTAISLSSILFYLYTHQDTLRQLRTELDEAAQKGTISDPIKFQEAQKLPYLQAVIKEGLRLHPGVGTQLTRVVPKGGIVIENQFFPEGAEVGVNGWALYHNQGVFGKDASEFRPDRWLTTENEDLGAAGSFATWLTV
;
A
#
# COMPACT_ATOMS: atom_id res chain seq x y z
N MET A 1 -16.28 -49.52 3.30
CA MET A 1 -16.38 -48.80 2.01
C MET A 1 -14.96 -48.55 1.53
N GLY A 2 -14.63 -48.88 0.29
CA GLY A 2 -13.33 -48.56 -0.28
C GLY A 2 -13.53 -47.54 -1.40
N LEU A 3 -12.86 -46.40 -1.28
CA LEU A 3 -12.83 -45.37 -2.32
C LEU A 3 -11.71 -45.72 -3.30
N LEU A 4 -11.99 -45.71 -4.60
CA LEU A 4 -10.99 -45.97 -5.64
C LEU A 4 -10.69 -44.67 -6.40
N VAL A 5 -9.42 -44.28 -6.39
CA VAL A 5 -8.94 -43.11 -7.14
C VAL A 5 -7.94 -43.53 -8.23
N PRO A 6 -7.87 -42.80 -9.35
CA PRO A 6 -6.85 -43.03 -10.38
C PRO A 6 -5.43 -42.81 -9.83
N THR A 7 -4.45 -43.47 -10.43
CA THR A 7 -3.05 -43.41 -9.98
C THR A 7 -2.11 -42.69 -10.94
N GLY A 8 -2.61 -42.24 -12.10
CA GLY A 8 -1.82 -41.51 -13.10
C GLY A 8 -1.61 -40.03 -12.75
N LEU A 9 -0.77 -39.36 -13.55
CA LEU A 9 -0.70 -37.90 -13.62
C LEU A 9 -1.90 -37.39 -14.42
N PHE A 10 -2.58 -36.35 -13.93
CA PHE A 10 -3.71 -35.78 -14.66
C PHE A 10 -3.24 -34.66 -15.58
N ILE A 11 -3.15 -34.96 -16.87
CA ILE A 11 -2.70 -34.03 -17.91
C ILE A 11 -3.68 -34.09 -19.08
N ASN A 12 -4.12 -32.94 -19.57
CA ASN A 12 -5.00 -32.86 -20.73
C ASN A 12 -6.31 -33.66 -20.58
N ASN A 13 -6.90 -33.65 -19.37
CA ASN A 13 -8.08 -34.44 -18.97
C ASN A 13 -7.90 -35.97 -19.03
N GLU A 14 -6.66 -36.46 -19.05
CA GLU A 14 -6.36 -37.89 -19.04
C GLU A 14 -5.43 -38.24 -17.86
N PHE A 15 -5.60 -39.44 -17.32
CA PHE A 15 -4.65 -40.02 -16.35
C PHE A 15 -3.58 -40.80 -17.11
N VAL A 16 -2.34 -40.30 -17.07
CA VAL A 16 -1.20 -40.85 -17.82
C VAL A 16 -0.10 -41.36 -16.87
N PRO A 17 0.67 -42.39 -17.24
CA PRO A 17 1.86 -42.76 -16.48
C PRO A 17 2.94 -41.67 -16.58
N SER A 18 3.88 -41.65 -15.63
CA SER A 18 5.08 -40.79 -15.75
C SER A 18 5.90 -41.24 -16.96
N LYS A 19 6.41 -40.27 -17.72
CA LYS A 19 7.30 -40.47 -18.88
C LYS A 19 8.55 -41.29 -18.54
N GLU A 20 9.09 -41.07 -17.35
CA GLU A 20 10.29 -41.75 -16.86
C GLU A 20 9.97 -42.97 -15.98
N GLY A 21 8.70 -43.35 -15.86
CA GLY A 21 8.25 -44.46 -15.01
C GLY A 21 8.39 -44.17 -13.50
N GLY A 22 8.48 -42.91 -13.10
CA GLY A 22 8.56 -42.52 -11.70
C GLY A 22 7.29 -42.89 -10.93
N THR A 23 7.45 -43.32 -9.68
CA THR A 23 6.36 -43.66 -8.76
C THR A 23 6.49 -42.96 -7.41
N LEU A 24 5.36 -42.80 -6.71
CA LEU A 24 5.25 -42.23 -5.38
C LEU A 24 4.35 -43.14 -4.55
N ASP A 25 4.93 -43.80 -3.54
CA ASP A 25 4.17 -44.56 -2.56
C ASP A 25 3.59 -43.63 -1.50
N VAL A 26 2.32 -43.86 -1.18
CA VAL A 26 1.55 -43.06 -0.23
C VAL A 26 1.17 -43.95 0.94
N TYR A 27 1.47 -43.49 2.15
CA TYR A 27 1.32 -44.28 3.37
C TYR A 27 0.36 -43.60 4.33
N ASN A 28 -0.46 -44.39 5.02
CA ASN A 28 -1.32 -43.88 6.07
C ASN A 28 -0.46 -43.43 7.27
N PRO A 29 -0.60 -42.17 7.75
CA PRO A 29 0.21 -41.65 8.85
C PRO A 29 -0.03 -42.37 10.19
N LEU A 30 -1.17 -43.05 10.36
CA LEU A 30 -1.53 -43.76 11.59
C LEU A 30 -0.77 -45.07 11.78
N ASP A 31 -0.76 -45.93 10.76
CA ASP A 31 -0.29 -47.31 10.85
C ASP A 31 0.79 -47.66 9.81
N GLN A 32 1.18 -46.70 8.97
CA GLN A 32 2.14 -46.84 7.88
C GLN A 32 1.73 -47.89 6.82
N ALA A 33 0.43 -48.22 6.74
CA ALA A 33 -0.07 -49.06 5.67
C ALA A 33 0.04 -48.32 4.32
N LEU A 34 0.46 -49.04 3.28
CA LEU A 34 0.49 -48.52 1.91
C LEU A 34 -0.95 -48.29 1.42
N LEU A 35 -1.30 -47.04 1.12
CA LEU A 35 -2.61 -46.65 0.61
C LEU A 35 -2.66 -46.81 -0.92
N ALA A 36 -1.67 -46.27 -1.63
CA ALA A 36 -1.58 -46.31 -3.08
C ALA A 36 -0.14 -46.07 -3.57
N THR A 37 0.12 -46.46 -4.81
CA THR A 37 1.32 -46.07 -5.57
C THR A 37 0.87 -45.24 -6.76
N LEU A 38 1.22 -43.94 -6.76
CA LEU A 38 0.90 -43.00 -7.83
C LEU A 38 2.06 -42.86 -8.81
N ALA A 39 1.79 -42.42 -10.04
CA ALA A 39 2.81 -41.91 -10.93
C ALA A 39 3.44 -40.63 -10.32
N ALA A 40 4.76 -40.49 -10.43
CA ALA A 40 5.49 -39.34 -9.93
C ALA A 40 6.11 -38.55 -11.09
N ALA A 41 5.68 -37.30 -11.22
CA ALA A 41 6.11 -36.41 -12.30
C ALA A 41 7.62 -36.11 -12.23
N GLY A 42 8.27 -36.22 -13.39
CA GLY A 42 9.60 -35.67 -13.65
C GLY A 42 9.55 -34.36 -14.45
N PRO A 43 10.73 -33.81 -14.80
CA PRO A 43 10.82 -32.63 -15.66
C PRO A 43 10.08 -32.77 -16.99
N ASP A 44 10.16 -33.95 -17.63
CA ASP A 44 9.48 -34.22 -18.91
C ASP A 44 7.95 -34.21 -18.77
N ASP A 45 7.43 -34.71 -17.65
CA ASP A 45 5.99 -34.68 -17.36
C ASP A 45 5.50 -33.25 -17.13
N VAL A 46 6.29 -32.43 -16.44
CA VAL A 46 6.01 -31.00 -16.23
C VAL A 46 6.01 -30.27 -17.57
N ASP A 47 6.97 -30.54 -18.45
CA ASP A 47 7.03 -29.94 -19.79
C ASP A 47 5.78 -30.28 -20.61
N VAL A 48 5.34 -31.54 -20.60
CA VAL A 48 4.10 -31.97 -21.27
C VAL A 48 2.88 -31.24 -20.70
N ALA A 49 2.76 -31.12 -19.37
CA ALA A 49 1.67 -30.38 -18.73
C ALA A 49 1.68 -28.89 -19.11
N VAL A 50 2.85 -28.26 -19.19
CA VAL A 50 2.99 -26.86 -19.61
C VAL A 50 2.62 -26.66 -21.08
N HIS A 51 3.00 -27.58 -21.97
CA HIS A 51 2.60 -27.54 -23.36
C HIS A 51 1.08 -27.72 -23.54
N ALA A 52 0.47 -28.64 -22.78
CA ALA A 52 -0.99 -28.78 -22.77
C ALA A 52 -1.70 -27.51 -22.26
N ALA A 53 -1.17 -26.90 -21.19
CA ALA A 53 -1.69 -25.66 -20.63
C ALA A 53 -1.54 -24.47 -21.59
N THR A 54 -0.45 -24.43 -22.36
CA THR A 54 -0.22 -23.40 -23.38
C THR A 54 -1.17 -23.57 -24.56
N LYS A 55 -1.33 -24.82 -25.05
CA LYS A 55 -2.28 -25.16 -26.10
C LYS A 55 -3.71 -24.75 -25.73
N ALA A 56 -4.15 -25.05 -24.50
CA ALA A 56 -5.49 -24.67 -24.03
C ALA A 56 -5.70 -23.13 -24.05
N LEU A 57 -4.68 -22.34 -23.68
CA LEU A 57 -4.74 -20.88 -23.76
C LEU A 57 -4.94 -20.40 -25.20
N ASP A 58 -4.21 -21.01 -26.13
CA ASP A 58 -4.20 -20.63 -27.55
C ASP A 58 -5.48 -21.05 -28.28
N GLU A 59 -6.06 -22.20 -27.91
CA GLU A 59 -7.31 -22.74 -28.46
C GLU A 59 -8.57 -22.04 -27.95
N GLY A 60 -8.43 -21.02 -27.10
CA GLY A 60 -9.51 -20.09 -26.76
C GLY A 60 -9.80 -19.96 -25.27
N TRP A 61 -9.14 -20.71 -24.39
CA TRP A 61 -9.35 -20.55 -22.94
C TRP A 61 -9.04 -19.12 -22.48
N ARG A 62 -8.00 -18.49 -23.04
CA ARG A 62 -7.63 -17.09 -22.77
C ARG A 62 -8.77 -16.11 -23.10
N LYS A 63 -9.62 -16.46 -24.06
CA LYS A 63 -10.78 -15.66 -24.53
C LYS A 63 -12.11 -16.17 -23.97
N SER A 64 -12.09 -17.18 -23.08
CA SER A 64 -13.31 -17.70 -22.46
C SER A 64 -14.08 -16.57 -21.78
N THR A 65 -15.41 -16.67 -21.80
CA THR A 65 -16.24 -15.65 -21.15
C THR A 65 -16.26 -15.86 -19.64
N ARG A 66 -16.54 -14.79 -18.89
CA ARG A 66 -16.75 -14.89 -17.44
C ARG A 66 -17.88 -15.87 -17.11
N ALA A 67 -18.98 -15.84 -17.87
CA ALA A 67 -20.11 -16.74 -17.69
C ALA A 67 -19.72 -18.21 -17.82
N THR A 68 -18.88 -18.55 -18.81
CA THR A 68 -18.35 -19.91 -18.96
C THR A 68 -17.55 -20.34 -17.72
N ARG A 69 -16.66 -19.48 -17.23
CA ARG A 69 -15.85 -19.79 -16.05
C ARG A 69 -16.67 -19.88 -14.76
N GLN A 70 -17.67 -19.02 -14.62
CA GLN A 70 -18.64 -19.07 -13.52
C GLN A 70 -19.38 -20.41 -13.50
N GLN A 71 -19.89 -20.87 -14.64
CA GLN A 71 -20.58 -22.16 -14.75
C GLN A 71 -19.68 -23.32 -14.32
N LEU A 72 -18.41 -23.33 -14.77
CA LEU A 72 -17.42 -24.35 -14.40
C LEU A 72 -17.13 -24.35 -12.88
N PHE A 73 -16.97 -23.15 -12.28
CA PHE A 73 -16.79 -23.04 -10.84
C PHE A 73 -17.99 -23.54 -10.05
N SER A 74 -19.21 -23.14 -10.45
CA SER A 74 -20.43 -23.57 -9.79
C SER A 74 -20.58 -25.09 -9.87
N ARG A 75 -20.37 -25.68 -11.06
CA ARG A 75 -20.44 -27.13 -11.25
C ARG A 75 -19.41 -27.88 -10.43
N LEU A 76 -18.16 -27.43 -10.39
CA LEU A 76 -17.11 -28.05 -9.57
C LEU A 76 -17.42 -27.96 -8.08
N ALA A 77 -17.93 -26.81 -7.61
CA ALA A 77 -18.31 -26.64 -6.22
C ALA A 77 -19.46 -27.58 -5.83
N ASP A 78 -20.46 -27.75 -6.70
CA ASP A 78 -21.59 -28.65 -6.46
C ASP A 78 -21.15 -30.13 -6.45
N LEU A 79 -20.18 -30.50 -7.29
CA LEU A 79 -19.61 -31.85 -7.28
C LEU A 79 -18.79 -32.13 -6.00
N ILE A 80 -17.97 -31.18 -5.56
CA ILE A 80 -17.22 -31.32 -4.30
C ILE A 80 -18.18 -31.38 -3.09
N GLU A 81 -19.30 -30.65 -3.14
CA GLU A 81 -20.34 -30.71 -2.10
C GLU A 81 -21.06 -32.07 -2.08
N GLN A 82 -21.27 -32.70 -3.25
CA GLN A 82 -21.81 -34.06 -3.34
C GLN A 82 -20.84 -35.10 -2.75
N ASP A 83 -19.54 -34.93 -3.01
CA ASP A 83 -18.49 -35.86 -2.59
C ASP A 83 -17.78 -35.39 -1.29
N ILE A 84 -18.46 -34.59 -0.46
CA ILE A 84 -17.87 -33.97 0.73
C ILE A 84 -17.30 -35.01 1.72
N GLU A 85 -18.02 -36.11 1.91
CA GLU A 85 -17.57 -37.21 2.78
C GLU A 85 -16.37 -37.96 2.19
N ASP A 86 -16.32 -38.13 0.87
CA ASP A 86 -15.20 -38.81 0.20
C ASP A 86 -13.91 -37.98 0.29
N PHE A 87 -13.99 -36.65 0.10
CA PHE A 87 -12.84 -35.78 0.32
C PHE A 87 -12.39 -35.77 1.78
N ALA A 88 -13.32 -35.69 2.73
CA ALA A 88 -13.00 -35.71 4.14
C ALA A 88 -12.37 -37.05 4.57
N LEU A 89 -12.85 -38.16 4.01
CA LEU A 89 -12.28 -39.49 4.25
C LEU A 89 -10.87 -39.59 3.67
N ILE A 90 -10.64 -39.08 2.44
CA ILE A 90 -9.29 -39.01 1.87
C ILE A 90 -8.37 -38.18 2.75
N GLU A 91 -8.75 -36.95 3.13
CA GLU A 91 -7.93 -36.09 3.98
C GLU A 91 -7.64 -36.74 5.34
N ALA A 92 -8.57 -37.54 5.87
CA ALA A 92 -8.36 -38.30 7.09
C ALA A 92 -7.29 -39.39 6.94
N VAL A 93 -7.43 -40.27 5.94
CA VAL A 93 -6.51 -41.40 5.79
C VAL A 93 -5.15 -41.01 5.20
N ASP A 94 -5.11 -39.97 4.38
CA ASP A 94 -3.91 -39.53 3.65
C ASP A 94 -3.13 -38.47 4.46
N ALA A 95 -3.82 -37.53 5.11
CA ALA A 95 -3.19 -36.43 5.83
C ALA A 95 -3.28 -36.51 7.37
N GLY A 96 -4.09 -37.43 7.91
CA GLY A 96 -4.31 -37.53 9.36
C GLY A 96 -5.29 -36.49 9.92
N ILE A 97 -6.01 -35.77 9.05
CA ILE A 97 -6.94 -34.70 9.42
C ILE A 97 -8.23 -35.33 9.95
N ILE A 98 -8.75 -34.87 11.09
CA ILE A 98 -9.99 -35.43 11.64
C ILE A 98 -11.12 -35.30 10.62
N PHE A 99 -11.83 -36.39 10.33
CA PHE A 99 -12.90 -36.44 9.32
C PHE A 99 -13.90 -35.29 9.46
N LYS A 100 -14.35 -35.04 10.69
CA LYS A 100 -15.27 -33.93 10.99
C LYS A 100 -14.65 -32.56 10.76
N GLU A 101 -13.37 -32.37 11.07
CA GLU A 101 -12.63 -31.13 10.75
C GLU A 101 -12.48 -30.96 9.23
N GLY A 102 -12.23 -32.05 8.51
CA GLY A 102 -12.22 -32.11 7.04
C GLY A 102 -13.52 -31.57 6.45
N ILE A 103 -14.68 -32.06 6.94
CA ILE A 103 -16.00 -31.57 6.51
C ILE A 103 -16.20 -30.11 6.91
N ASP A 104 -16.14 -29.81 8.21
CA ASP A 104 -16.60 -28.55 8.79
C ASP A 104 -15.71 -27.36 8.40
N ILE A 105 -14.44 -27.61 8.10
CA ILE A 105 -13.44 -26.58 7.81
C ILE A 105 -12.90 -26.71 6.38
N ASN A 106 -12.16 -27.78 6.08
CA ASN A 106 -11.36 -27.82 4.84
C ASN A 106 -12.21 -27.87 3.58
N VAL A 107 -13.09 -28.86 3.46
CA VAL A 107 -13.91 -29.07 2.26
C VAL A 107 -14.96 -27.97 2.14
N THR A 108 -15.59 -27.58 3.25
CA THR A 108 -16.53 -26.45 3.28
C THR A 108 -15.88 -25.14 2.81
N ASN A 109 -14.64 -24.84 3.26
CA ASN A 109 -13.92 -23.66 2.80
C ASN A 109 -13.53 -23.75 1.32
N ALA A 110 -13.20 -24.95 0.83
CA ALA A 110 -12.92 -25.16 -0.59
C ALA A 110 -14.15 -24.84 -1.47
N ILE A 111 -15.32 -25.37 -1.10
CA ILE A 111 -16.61 -25.10 -1.75
C ILE A 111 -16.92 -23.59 -1.71
N ALA A 112 -16.80 -22.97 -0.53
CA ALA A 112 -17.05 -21.54 -0.34
C ALA A 112 -16.12 -20.68 -1.21
N THR A 113 -14.84 -21.06 -1.33
CA THR A 113 -13.85 -20.39 -2.17
C THR A 113 -14.23 -20.45 -3.64
N LEU A 114 -14.54 -21.65 -4.16
CA LEU A 114 -14.96 -21.80 -5.56
C LEU A 114 -16.24 -21.01 -5.85
N ARG A 115 -17.22 -21.05 -4.93
CA ARG A 115 -18.45 -20.26 -5.03
C ARG A 115 -18.18 -18.75 -5.00
N TYR A 116 -17.25 -18.29 -4.17
CA TYR A 116 -16.84 -16.89 -4.12
C TYR A 116 -16.24 -16.44 -5.46
N TYR A 117 -15.26 -17.17 -5.99
CA TYR A 117 -14.63 -16.84 -7.27
C TYR A 117 -15.56 -17.03 -8.48
N SER A 118 -16.61 -17.86 -8.38
CA SER A 118 -17.67 -17.93 -9.39
C SER A 118 -18.45 -16.62 -9.53
N LYS A 119 -18.57 -15.86 -8.43
CA LYS A 119 -19.34 -14.60 -8.35
C LYS A 119 -18.47 -13.36 -8.50
N MET A 120 -17.14 -13.50 -8.47
CA MET A 120 -16.23 -12.37 -8.53
C MET A 120 -16.31 -11.71 -9.92
N SER A 121 -17.18 -10.69 -10.03
CA SER A 121 -17.43 -9.92 -11.24
C SER A 121 -16.32 -8.91 -11.55
N ASP A 122 -15.57 -8.52 -10.54
CA ASP A 122 -14.71 -7.35 -10.56
C ASP A 122 -13.24 -7.78 -10.59
N LEU A 123 -12.77 -8.15 -11.78
CA LEU A 123 -11.35 -7.98 -12.07
C LEU A 123 -11.09 -6.46 -12.12
N PRO A 124 -10.02 -5.93 -11.51
CA PRO A 124 -9.72 -4.50 -11.51
C PRO A 124 -9.87 -3.90 -12.91
N ALA A 125 -10.57 -2.77 -13.00
CA ALA A 125 -10.93 -2.15 -14.25
C ALA A 125 -9.69 -1.90 -15.13
N SER A 126 -9.86 -2.13 -16.43
CA SER A 126 -8.94 -1.55 -17.42
C SER A 126 -9.15 -0.05 -17.36
N GLU A 127 -8.10 0.72 -17.08
CA GLU A 127 -8.20 2.18 -17.04
C GLU A 127 -8.02 2.70 -18.44
N PHE A 128 -8.89 3.61 -18.88
CA PHE A 128 -8.65 4.46 -20.04
C PHE A 128 -8.14 5.79 -19.51
N LEU A 129 -7.06 6.26 -20.10
CA LEU A 129 -6.33 7.46 -19.72
C LEU A 129 -6.25 8.33 -20.96
N ASP A 130 -6.88 9.50 -20.94
CA ASP A 130 -6.77 10.43 -22.05
C ASP A 130 -5.35 11.02 -22.10
N ILE A 131 -4.79 11.11 -23.31
CA ILE A 131 -3.49 11.73 -23.58
C ILE A 131 -3.65 12.73 -24.73
N PRO A 132 -2.77 13.74 -24.86
CA PRO A 132 -2.97 14.87 -25.78
C PRO A 132 -3.26 14.53 -27.26
N ASP A 133 -2.93 13.32 -27.74
CA ASP A 133 -3.15 12.87 -29.12
C ASP A 133 -3.85 11.49 -29.22
N GLY A 134 -4.61 11.09 -28.18
CA GLY A 134 -5.33 9.82 -28.19
C GLY A 134 -5.72 9.34 -26.81
N PHE A 135 -5.77 8.03 -26.64
CA PHE A 135 -6.02 7.41 -25.34
C PHE A 135 -4.92 6.38 -25.07
N ALA A 136 -4.37 6.43 -23.87
CA ALA A 136 -3.71 5.29 -23.27
C ALA A 136 -4.76 4.42 -22.59
N TYR A 137 -4.49 3.14 -22.45
CA TYR A 137 -5.30 2.29 -21.59
C TYR A 137 -4.45 1.19 -20.98
N THR A 138 -4.76 0.82 -19.74
CA THR A 138 -4.20 -0.35 -19.10
C THR A 138 -5.17 -1.51 -19.26
N ARG A 139 -4.66 -2.72 -19.55
CA ARG A 139 -5.47 -3.93 -19.51
C ARG A 139 -4.86 -4.92 -18.55
N ARG A 140 -5.67 -5.41 -17.61
CA ARG A 140 -5.33 -6.60 -16.84
C ARG A 140 -5.51 -7.83 -17.74
N GLN A 141 -4.41 -8.52 -18.02
CA GLN A 141 -4.41 -9.75 -18.79
C GLN A 141 -4.02 -10.92 -17.87
N PRO A 142 -4.49 -12.15 -18.18
CA PRO A 142 -3.96 -13.34 -17.52
C PRO A 142 -2.44 -13.40 -17.69
N PHE A 143 -1.74 -13.88 -16.66
CA PHE A 143 -0.32 -14.22 -16.74
C PHE A 143 -0.03 -15.25 -17.85
N GLY A 144 -0.95 -16.19 -18.08
CA GLY A 144 -0.79 -17.32 -18.99
C GLY A 144 -0.79 -18.63 -18.20
N VAL A 145 0.29 -19.41 -18.33
CA VAL A 145 0.46 -20.65 -17.57
C VAL A 145 0.91 -20.32 -16.15
N CYS A 146 0.09 -20.67 -15.17
CA CYS A 146 0.38 -20.56 -13.75
C CYS A 146 0.64 -21.95 -13.16
N ALA A 147 1.37 -21.98 -12.04
CA ALA A 147 1.53 -23.19 -11.25
C ALA A 147 1.25 -22.95 -9.77
N ALA A 148 0.75 -24.00 -9.13
CA ALA A 148 0.39 -24.07 -7.74
C ALA A 148 1.15 -25.24 -7.09
N ILE A 149 1.90 -24.96 -6.03
CA ILE A 149 2.53 -25.99 -5.20
C ILE A 149 1.89 -25.86 -3.82
N VAL A 150 1.22 -26.92 -3.37
CA VAL A 150 0.34 -26.92 -2.18
C VAL A 150 0.89 -27.82 -1.07
N PRO A 151 0.63 -27.49 0.21
CA PRO A 151 1.07 -28.29 1.36
C PRO A 151 0.06 -29.39 1.70
N TRP A 152 0.45 -30.28 2.60
CA TRP A 152 -0.32 -31.45 3.04
C TRP A 152 -1.32 -31.18 4.17
N ASN A 153 -1.27 -30.03 4.84
CA ASN A 153 -2.00 -29.82 6.09
C ASN A 153 -3.46 -29.39 5.91
N SER A 154 -3.82 -28.80 4.78
CA SER A 154 -5.21 -28.51 4.38
C SER A 154 -5.30 -28.58 2.85
N PRO A 155 -5.09 -29.77 2.27
CA PRO A 155 -4.68 -29.89 0.88
C PRO A 155 -5.75 -29.42 -0.12
N LEU A 156 -7.01 -29.82 0.04
CA LEU A 156 -8.09 -29.37 -0.87
C LEU A 156 -8.38 -27.88 -0.71
N MET A 157 -8.47 -27.41 0.55
CA MET A 157 -8.72 -26.00 0.87
C MET A 157 -7.69 -25.09 0.21
N ILE A 158 -6.40 -25.34 0.43
CA ILE A 158 -5.33 -24.49 -0.10
C ILE A 158 -5.23 -24.62 -1.64
N THR A 159 -5.56 -25.80 -2.20
CA THR A 159 -5.67 -25.96 -3.65
C THR A 159 -6.77 -25.07 -4.23
N SER A 160 -7.93 -25.00 -3.58
CA SER A 160 -9.04 -24.13 -4.02
C SER A 160 -8.67 -22.64 -4.02
N TRP A 161 -7.86 -22.19 -3.04
CA TRP A 161 -7.36 -20.81 -2.97
C TRP A 161 -6.48 -20.42 -4.16
N LYS A 162 -5.90 -21.41 -4.84
CA LYS A 162 -5.07 -21.22 -6.04
C LYS A 162 -5.88 -21.38 -7.33
N ILE A 163 -6.81 -22.33 -7.37
CA ILE A 163 -7.74 -22.51 -8.50
C ILE A 163 -8.59 -21.26 -8.70
N GLY A 164 -9.20 -20.75 -7.62
CA GLY A 164 -10.10 -19.60 -7.64
C GLY A 164 -9.59 -18.40 -8.44
N PRO A 165 -8.51 -17.72 -8.01
CA PRO A 165 -8.01 -16.55 -8.71
C PRO A 165 -7.40 -16.89 -10.08
N ALA A 166 -6.73 -18.03 -10.24
CA ALA A 166 -6.07 -18.40 -11.50
C ALA A 166 -7.09 -18.61 -12.62
N ILE A 167 -8.11 -19.43 -12.37
CA ILE A 167 -9.14 -19.74 -13.34
C ILE A 167 -10.05 -18.53 -13.55
N ALA A 168 -10.47 -17.80 -12.51
CA ALA A 168 -11.34 -16.62 -12.66
C ALA A 168 -10.74 -15.56 -13.61
N THR A 169 -9.42 -15.39 -13.58
CA THR A 169 -8.66 -14.46 -14.43
C THR A 169 -8.31 -14.99 -15.82
N GLY A 170 -8.66 -16.24 -16.15
CA GLY A 170 -8.42 -16.84 -17.46
C GLY A 170 -7.01 -17.41 -17.66
N ASN A 171 -6.31 -17.73 -16.57
CA ASN A 171 -5.06 -18.51 -16.63
C ASN A 171 -5.35 -20.00 -16.72
N THR A 172 -4.34 -20.76 -17.13
CA THR A 172 -4.28 -22.22 -16.91
C THR A 172 -3.46 -22.51 -15.66
N LEU A 173 -3.72 -23.63 -15.00
CA LEU A 173 -3.11 -23.95 -13.72
C LEU A 173 -2.58 -25.38 -13.67
N ILE A 174 -1.28 -25.50 -13.39
CA ILE A 174 -0.63 -26.78 -13.07
C ILE A 174 -0.50 -26.89 -11.56
N ILE A 175 -1.09 -27.91 -10.97
CA ILE A 175 -1.11 -28.14 -9.53
C ILE A 175 -0.17 -29.28 -9.21
N LYS A 176 0.81 -29.05 -8.34
CA LYS A 176 1.64 -30.09 -7.75
C LYS A 176 1.11 -30.43 -6.35
N THR A 177 0.61 -31.65 -6.18
CA THR A 177 0.11 -32.12 -4.88
C THR A 177 1.28 -32.39 -3.91
N PRO A 178 1.09 -32.26 -2.59
CA PRO A 178 2.10 -32.64 -1.62
C PRO A 178 2.40 -34.14 -1.72
N GLU A 179 3.67 -34.51 -1.61
CA GLU A 179 4.10 -35.90 -1.68
C GLU A 179 3.61 -36.76 -0.50
N LEU A 180 3.26 -36.13 0.63
CA LEU A 180 2.76 -36.81 1.83
C LEU A 180 1.24 -36.99 1.85
N ALA A 181 0.49 -36.24 1.05
CA ALA A 181 -0.98 -36.33 1.02
C ALA A 181 -1.56 -36.01 -0.38
N PRO A 182 -1.23 -36.80 -1.43
CA PRO A 182 -1.57 -36.48 -2.80
C PRO A 182 -2.97 -36.93 -3.27
N LEU A 183 -3.67 -37.80 -2.53
CA LEU A 183 -4.83 -38.55 -3.04
C LEU A 183 -6.04 -37.67 -3.34
N PHE A 184 -6.22 -36.57 -2.60
CA PHE A 184 -7.32 -35.62 -2.86
C PHE A 184 -7.24 -35.05 -4.29
N GLY A 185 -6.03 -34.91 -4.83
CA GLY A 185 -5.81 -34.40 -6.18
C GLY A 185 -6.31 -35.35 -7.26
N GLN A 186 -6.32 -36.66 -6.98
CA GLN A 186 -6.81 -37.66 -7.92
C GLN A 186 -8.35 -37.63 -8.03
N LEU A 187 -9.05 -37.50 -6.89
CA LEU A 187 -10.50 -37.29 -6.88
C LEU A 187 -10.86 -35.93 -7.51
N LEU A 188 -10.15 -34.86 -7.15
CA LEU A 188 -10.35 -33.54 -7.74
C LEU A 188 -10.18 -33.54 -9.28
N ALA A 189 -9.20 -34.28 -9.80
CA ALA A 189 -8.98 -34.42 -11.24
C ALA A 189 -10.20 -35.03 -11.97
N GLN A 190 -10.83 -36.05 -11.37
CA GLN A 190 -12.07 -36.64 -11.91
C GLN A 190 -13.18 -35.59 -11.96
N LEU A 191 -13.36 -34.83 -10.89
CA LEU A 191 -14.40 -33.79 -10.80
C LEU A 191 -14.12 -32.60 -11.71
N VAL A 192 -12.85 -32.26 -11.96
CA VAL A 192 -12.47 -31.25 -12.98
C VAL A 192 -12.92 -31.69 -14.37
N CYS A 193 -12.72 -32.96 -14.71
CA CYS A 193 -13.20 -33.51 -15.97
C CYS A 193 -14.74 -33.53 -16.03
N GLU A 194 -15.41 -33.99 -14.97
CA GLU A 194 -16.87 -34.03 -14.90
C GLU A 194 -17.52 -32.63 -14.93
N ALA A 195 -16.87 -31.64 -14.32
CA ALA A 195 -17.32 -30.25 -14.35
C ALA A 195 -17.23 -29.63 -15.76
N GLY A 196 -16.50 -30.26 -16.69
CA GLY A 196 -16.39 -29.84 -18.08
C GLY A 196 -15.28 -28.82 -18.35
N PHE A 197 -14.24 -28.76 -17.50
CA PHE A 197 -13.08 -27.93 -17.79
C PHE A 197 -12.40 -28.40 -19.09
N PRO A 198 -12.02 -27.49 -20.00
CA PRO A 198 -11.33 -27.89 -21.22
C PRO A 198 -10.00 -28.58 -20.94
N PRO A 199 -9.58 -29.55 -21.78
CA PRO A 199 -8.29 -30.22 -21.64
C PRO A 199 -7.12 -29.24 -21.53
N GLY A 200 -6.25 -29.46 -20.55
CA GLY A 200 -5.05 -28.65 -20.31
C GLY A 200 -5.28 -27.40 -19.45
N VAL A 201 -6.53 -27.02 -19.17
CA VAL A 201 -6.81 -25.84 -18.34
C VAL A 201 -6.36 -26.03 -16.90
N ILE A 202 -6.61 -27.24 -16.36
CA ILE A 202 -6.10 -27.68 -15.07
C ILE A 202 -5.32 -28.98 -15.30
N SER A 203 -4.10 -29.07 -14.78
CA SER A 203 -3.34 -30.31 -14.69
C SER A 203 -2.96 -30.57 -13.23
N ILE A 204 -2.97 -31.83 -12.80
CA ILE A 204 -2.66 -32.22 -11.42
C ILE A 204 -1.56 -33.27 -11.44
N LEU A 205 -0.43 -32.94 -10.83
CA LEU A 205 0.79 -33.73 -10.85
C LEU A 205 1.16 -34.15 -9.43
N SER A 206 1.18 -35.46 -9.18
CA SER A 206 1.88 -36.05 -8.04
C SER A 206 3.38 -36.11 -8.32
N GLY A 207 4.21 -36.01 -7.28
CA GLY A 207 5.67 -36.07 -7.40
C GLY A 207 6.37 -35.45 -6.21
N THR A 208 7.69 -35.53 -6.13
CA THR A 208 8.47 -34.94 -5.02
C THR A 208 8.77 -33.46 -5.26
N GLY A 209 8.95 -32.70 -4.18
CA GLY A 209 9.31 -31.28 -4.28
C GLY A 209 10.60 -31.02 -5.06
N TYR A 210 11.67 -31.78 -4.79
CA TYR A 210 12.97 -31.58 -5.43
C TYR A 210 13.02 -31.96 -6.91
N ARG A 211 12.02 -32.67 -7.42
CA ARG A 211 11.95 -33.14 -8.81
C ARG A 211 10.86 -32.39 -9.57
N ALA A 212 9.59 -32.66 -9.27
CA ALA A 212 8.45 -32.02 -9.92
C ALA A 212 8.32 -30.53 -9.53
N GLY A 213 8.47 -30.22 -8.24
CA GLY A 213 8.37 -28.85 -7.74
C GLY A 213 9.48 -27.94 -8.27
N GLN A 214 10.73 -28.44 -8.31
CA GLN A 214 11.86 -27.74 -8.88
C GLN A 214 11.67 -27.48 -10.38
N ALA A 215 11.28 -28.51 -11.14
CA ALA A 215 11.01 -28.37 -12.58
C ALA A 215 9.93 -27.31 -12.85
N ILE A 216 8.86 -27.28 -12.06
CA ILE A 216 7.82 -26.23 -12.12
C ILE A 216 8.40 -24.84 -11.84
N ALA A 217 9.22 -24.70 -10.80
CA ALA A 217 9.79 -23.42 -10.39
C ALA A 217 10.79 -22.86 -11.43
N GLU A 218 11.51 -23.74 -12.14
CA GLU A 218 12.50 -23.38 -13.16
C GLU A 218 11.90 -23.21 -14.56
N HIS A 219 10.74 -23.81 -14.85
CA HIS A 219 10.19 -23.86 -16.20
C HIS A 219 10.02 -22.48 -16.85
N MET A 220 10.56 -22.31 -18.06
CA MET A 220 10.63 -21.02 -18.74
C MET A 220 9.29 -20.50 -19.26
N LEU A 221 8.31 -21.37 -19.45
CA LEU A 221 6.97 -21.00 -19.92
C LEU A 221 5.94 -20.76 -18.79
N ILE A 222 6.27 -21.12 -17.55
CA ILE A 222 5.42 -20.80 -16.39
C ILE A 222 5.64 -19.33 -16.04
N ARG A 223 4.56 -18.55 -15.97
CA ARG A 223 4.59 -17.08 -15.77
C ARG A 223 4.32 -16.66 -14.32
N LYS A 224 3.70 -17.54 -13.54
CA LYS A 224 3.48 -17.34 -12.11
C LYS A 224 3.54 -18.65 -11.33
N VAL A 225 4.19 -18.63 -10.17
CA VAL A 225 4.17 -19.73 -9.18
C VAL A 225 3.51 -19.23 -7.90
N SER A 226 2.51 -19.97 -7.42
CA SER A 226 1.89 -19.77 -6.11
C SER A 226 2.28 -20.92 -5.19
N PHE A 227 3.17 -20.66 -4.24
CA PHE A 227 3.66 -21.66 -3.30
C PHE A 227 3.09 -21.41 -1.91
N THR A 228 2.64 -22.50 -1.27
CA THR A 228 2.33 -22.49 0.16
C THR A 228 3.11 -23.62 0.84
N GLY A 229 3.87 -23.31 1.88
CA GLY A 229 4.71 -24.29 2.57
C GLY A 229 5.80 -23.67 3.43
N SER A 230 6.94 -24.36 3.58
CA SER A 230 7.99 -23.91 4.50
C SER A 230 8.84 -22.77 3.94
N GLY A 231 9.35 -21.90 4.84
CA GLY A 231 10.23 -20.79 4.49
C GLY A 231 11.48 -21.19 3.68
N PRO A 232 12.23 -22.25 4.06
CA PRO A 232 13.37 -22.72 3.28
C PRO A 232 13.01 -23.09 1.83
N THR A 233 11.89 -23.79 1.62
CA THR A 233 11.41 -24.17 0.28
C THR A 233 10.95 -22.95 -0.51
N GLY A 234 10.26 -22.01 0.14
CA GLY A 234 9.85 -20.75 -0.48
C GLY A 234 11.03 -19.95 -1.04
N ARG A 235 12.16 -19.92 -0.32
CA ARG A 235 13.41 -19.28 -0.79
C ARG A 235 14.00 -19.98 -2.02
N ILE A 236 13.96 -21.32 -2.06
CA ILE A 236 14.40 -22.10 -3.23
C ILE A 236 13.55 -21.74 -4.45
N ILE A 237 12.23 -21.70 -4.30
CA ILE A 237 11.30 -21.34 -5.38
C ILE A 237 11.54 -19.90 -5.87
N GLN A 238 11.73 -18.96 -4.94
CA GLN A 238 12.02 -17.57 -5.27
C GLN A 238 13.34 -17.45 -6.06
N ARG A 239 14.38 -18.18 -5.65
CA ARG A 239 15.66 -18.23 -6.36
C ARG A 239 15.49 -18.83 -7.76
N ALA A 240 14.81 -19.98 -7.88
CA ALA A 240 14.54 -20.62 -9.17
C ALA A 240 13.77 -19.70 -10.12
N ALA A 241 12.80 -18.93 -9.60
CA ALA A 241 12.10 -17.92 -10.38
C ALA A 241 13.01 -16.79 -10.85
N ALA A 242 13.92 -16.32 -9.98
CA ALA A 242 14.89 -15.28 -10.30
C ALA A 242 15.90 -15.75 -11.37
N ASP A 243 16.40 -16.97 -11.23
CA ASP A 243 17.44 -17.56 -12.09
C ASP A 243 16.90 -17.99 -13.47
N SER A 244 15.57 -18.13 -13.63
CA SER A 244 14.93 -18.57 -14.86
C SER A 244 14.38 -17.40 -15.70
N ASN A 245 13.13 -17.03 -15.48
CA ASN A 245 12.39 -16.10 -16.35
C ASN A 245 11.76 -14.93 -15.59
N LEU A 246 12.20 -14.67 -14.35
CA LEU A 246 11.66 -13.64 -13.45
C LEU A 246 10.13 -13.76 -13.27
N LYS A 247 9.60 -15.00 -13.32
CA LYS A 247 8.17 -15.27 -13.11
C LYS A 247 7.71 -14.70 -11.78
N SER A 248 6.46 -14.22 -11.75
CA SER A 248 5.87 -13.73 -10.50
C SER A 248 5.72 -14.86 -9.49
N VAL A 249 6.14 -14.64 -8.25
CA VAL A 249 6.02 -15.62 -7.17
C VAL A 249 5.12 -15.05 -6.08
N THR A 250 4.18 -15.86 -5.59
CA THR A 250 3.47 -15.61 -4.33
C THR A 250 3.87 -16.68 -3.35
N LEU A 251 4.32 -16.26 -2.17
CA LEU A 251 4.78 -17.12 -1.09
C LEU A 251 3.86 -16.95 0.11
N GLU A 252 3.17 -18.01 0.50
CA GLU A 252 2.47 -18.13 1.78
C GLU A 252 3.25 -19.12 2.65
N LEU A 253 3.96 -18.62 3.65
CA LEU A 253 4.92 -19.37 4.43
C LEU A 253 4.46 -19.57 5.88
N GLY A 254 5.26 -20.28 6.65
CA GLY A 254 5.00 -20.56 8.06
C GLY A 254 4.86 -19.31 8.94
N GLY A 255 4.45 -19.55 10.17
CA GLY A 255 4.17 -18.50 11.15
C GLY A 255 4.63 -18.84 12.57
N LYS A 256 4.78 -17.80 13.38
CA LYS A 256 4.93 -17.90 14.84
C LYS A 256 3.97 -16.92 15.53
N GLY A 257 2.68 -17.14 15.28
CA GLY A 257 1.62 -16.22 15.66
C GLY A 257 1.53 -15.99 17.17
N ALA A 258 1.22 -14.75 17.56
CA ALA A 258 1.13 -14.32 18.95
C ALA A 258 -0.33 -14.02 19.34
N ALA A 259 -0.78 -14.55 20.46
CA ALA A 259 -2.04 -14.18 21.10
C ALA A 259 -1.78 -13.30 22.32
N LEU A 260 -2.40 -12.13 22.38
CA LEU A 260 -2.28 -11.17 23.48
C LEU A 260 -3.56 -11.18 24.31
N ILE A 261 -3.46 -11.57 25.59
CA ILE A 261 -4.60 -11.66 26.50
C ILE A 261 -4.49 -10.59 27.58
N PHE A 262 -5.34 -9.59 27.49
CA PHE A 262 -5.36 -8.45 28.41
C PHE A 262 -6.22 -8.70 29.67
N PRO A 263 -6.05 -7.91 30.75
CA PRO A 263 -6.75 -8.13 32.03
C PRO A 263 -8.28 -8.10 31.94
N ASP A 264 -8.82 -7.31 31.03
CA ASP A 264 -10.26 -7.15 30.82
C ASP A 264 -10.84 -8.18 29.82
N ALA A 265 -10.02 -9.11 29.30
CA ALA A 265 -10.50 -10.15 28.41
C ALA A 265 -11.49 -11.11 29.09
N ASP A 266 -12.41 -11.66 28.30
CA ASP A 266 -13.15 -12.87 28.68
C ASP A 266 -12.17 -14.06 28.71
N LEU A 267 -11.58 -14.31 29.88
CA LEU A 267 -10.51 -15.31 30.04
C LEU A 267 -10.98 -16.74 29.78
N ASP A 268 -12.24 -17.05 30.05
CA ASP A 268 -12.80 -18.37 29.79
C ASP A 268 -12.87 -18.62 28.28
N ARG A 269 -13.40 -17.64 27.54
CA ARG A 269 -13.43 -17.67 26.08
C ARG A 269 -12.04 -17.65 25.46
N ALA A 270 -11.12 -16.85 25.98
CA ALA A 270 -9.74 -16.81 25.50
C ALA A 270 -9.05 -18.17 25.70
N ALA A 271 -9.17 -18.77 26.89
CA ALA A 271 -8.61 -20.08 27.19
C ALA A 271 -9.23 -21.18 26.32
N PHE A 272 -10.55 -21.14 26.12
CA PHE A 272 -11.25 -22.05 25.21
C PHE A 272 -10.71 -21.95 23.78
N TRP A 273 -10.65 -20.76 23.20
CA TRP A 273 -10.18 -20.59 21.82
C TRP A 273 -8.71 -20.93 21.62
N MET A 274 -7.85 -20.59 22.59
CA MET A 274 -6.45 -20.99 22.53
C MET A 274 -6.28 -22.51 22.62
N SER A 275 -7.12 -23.19 23.41
CA SER A 275 -7.14 -24.66 23.47
C SER A 275 -7.62 -25.29 22.16
N VAL A 276 -8.72 -24.78 21.59
CA VAL A 276 -9.23 -25.25 20.29
C VAL A 276 -8.18 -25.06 19.20
N GLY A 277 -7.59 -23.87 19.09
CA GLY A 277 -6.60 -23.58 18.07
C GLY A 277 -5.35 -24.44 18.14
N SER A 278 -4.83 -24.68 19.35
CA SER A 278 -3.63 -25.50 19.58
C SER A 278 -3.83 -27.00 19.40
N SER A 279 -5.07 -27.47 19.45
CA SER A 279 -5.42 -28.89 19.23
C SER A 279 -5.92 -29.20 17.81
N SER A 280 -6.48 -28.21 17.11
CA SER A 280 -6.99 -28.35 15.73
C SER A 280 -5.89 -28.83 14.79
N ASN A 281 -6.20 -29.80 13.92
CA ASN A 281 -5.27 -30.47 13.01
C ASN A 281 -3.91 -30.85 13.66
N ASN A 282 -3.93 -31.22 14.94
CA ASN A 282 -2.74 -31.52 15.73
C ASN A 282 -1.67 -30.40 15.69
N GLY A 283 -2.11 -29.14 15.64
CA GLY A 283 -1.24 -27.96 15.57
C GLY A 283 -0.45 -27.80 14.27
N GLN A 284 -0.78 -28.58 13.21
CA GLN A 284 -0.16 -28.51 11.89
C GLN A 284 -0.80 -27.38 11.05
N ILE A 285 -0.84 -26.16 11.60
CA ILE A 285 -1.53 -24.99 11.04
C ILE A 285 -0.55 -23.83 10.96
N CYS A 286 -0.39 -23.20 9.79
CA CYS A 286 0.50 -22.04 9.61
C CYS A 286 0.05 -20.82 10.44
N ALA A 287 -1.27 -20.60 10.51
CA ALA A 287 -1.90 -19.56 11.32
C ALA A 287 -2.24 -20.04 12.73
N LEU A 288 -1.29 -20.71 13.40
CA LEU A 288 -1.44 -21.14 14.80
C LEU A 288 -0.97 -20.04 15.78
N ALA A 289 -1.77 -19.79 16.81
CA ALA A 289 -1.41 -19.00 17.99
C ALA A 289 -0.42 -19.77 18.89
N SER A 290 0.79 -20.02 18.40
CA SER A 290 1.78 -20.85 19.08
C SER A 290 2.50 -20.13 20.23
N ARG A 291 2.46 -18.79 20.27
CA ARG A 291 2.91 -17.97 21.40
C ARG A 291 1.71 -17.29 22.05
N ILE A 292 1.51 -17.53 23.33
CA ILE A 292 0.43 -16.95 24.12
C ILE A 292 1.06 -16.01 25.15
N TYR A 293 0.76 -14.73 25.06
CA TYR A 293 1.19 -13.72 26.02
C TYR A 293 0.00 -13.28 26.85
N VAL A 294 0.12 -13.36 28.17
CA VAL A 294 -0.97 -13.08 29.11
C VAL A 294 -0.56 -12.00 30.08
N HIS A 295 -1.42 -11.02 30.31
CA HIS A 295 -1.10 -9.95 31.25
C HIS A 295 -0.93 -10.50 32.67
N GLU A 296 0.09 -10.05 33.40
CA GLU A 296 0.47 -10.57 34.73
C GLU A 296 -0.68 -10.67 35.73
N GLN A 297 -1.58 -9.68 35.77
CA GLN A 297 -2.77 -9.63 36.65
C GLN A 297 -3.73 -10.81 36.47
N VAL A 298 -3.75 -11.45 35.31
CA VAL A 298 -4.67 -12.54 34.97
C VAL A 298 -3.95 -13.84 34.59
N TYR A 299 -2.62 -13.88 34.71
CA TYR A 299 -1.78 -15.00 34.30
C TYR A 299 -2.21 -16.32 34.94
N ASP A 300 -2.19 -16.41 36.27
CA ASP A 300 -2.52 -17.65 36.99
C ASP A 300 -3.94 -18.16 36.69
N LYS A 301 -4.89 -17.22 36.59
CA LYS A 301 -6.28 -17.54 36.26
C LYS A 301 -6.40 -18.08 34.84
N PHE A 302 -5.74 -17.46 33.88
CA PHE A 302 -5.71 -17.96 32.50
C PHE A 302 -5.04 -19.33 32.41
N ILE A 303 -3.89 -19.54 33.07
CA ILE A 303 -3.18 -20.82 33.08
C ILE A 303 -4.09 -21.95 33.59
N SER A 304 -4.82 -21.71 34.68
CA SER A 304 -5.78 -22.68 35.24
C SER A 304 -6.91 -23.02 34.25
N LEU A 305 -7.50 -22.00 33.62
CA LEU A 305 -8.57 -22.17 32.62
C LEU A 305 -8.04 -22.89 31.36
N PHE A 306 -6.90 -22.46 30.83
CA PHE A 306 -6.27 -23.06 29.66
C PHE A 306 -5.95 -24.53 29.90
N ARG A 307 -5.34 -24.86 31.05
CA ARG A 307 -5.10 -26.25 31.46
C ARG A 307 -6.40 -27.07 31.49
N THR A 308 -7.48 -26.51 32.05
CA THR A 308 -8.79 -27.18 32.12
C THR A 308 -9.35 -27.50 30.74
N TYR A 309 -9.25 -26.57 29.78
CA TYR A 309 -9.71 -26.80 28.42
C TYR A 309 -8.78 -27.71 27.61
N ALA A 310 -7.47 -27.56 27.76
CA ALA A 310 -6.46 -28.24 26.96
C ALA A 310 -6.24 -29.70 27.37
N GLN A 311 -6.51 -30.05 28.63
CA GLN A 311 -6.38 -31.42 29.15
C GLN A 311 -7.70 -32.20 29.15
N LYS A 312 -8.76 -31.70 28.50
CA LYS A 312 -9.98 -32.50 28.32
C LYS A 312 -9.63 -33.80 27.62
N PRO A 313 -10.09 -34.97 28.11
CA PRO A 313 -9.81 -36.25 27.48
C PRO A 313 -10.25 -36.25 26.01
N THR A 314 -9.34 -36.55 25.11
CA THR A 314 -9.63 -36.74 23.68
C THR A 314 -9.36 -38.17 23.26
N LYS A 315 -10.27 -38.75 22.48
CA LYS A 315 -10.07 -40.06 21.87
C LYS A 315 -9.03 -39.89 20.75
N CYS A 316 -7.86 -40.50 20.94
CA CYS A 316 -6.85 -40.64 19.89
C CYS A 316 -7.13 -41.91 19.09
N GLY A 317 -7.00 -41.86 17.77
CA GLY A 317 -7.24 -43.05 16.95
C GLY A 317 -7.30 -42.73 15.47
N ASP A 318 -8.05 -43.58 14.75
CA ASP A 318 -8.30 -43.41 13.33
C ASP A 318 -9.02 -42.09 13.06
N PRO A 319 -8.42 -41.16 12.28
CA PRO A 319 -9.04 -39.89 11.96
C PRO A 319 -10.35 -40.01 11.17
N ALA A 320 -10.63 -41.17 10.56
CA ALA A 320 -11.91 -41.47 9.89
C ALA A 320 -13.04 -41.85 10.86
N ASP A 321 -12.74 -42.18 12.12
CA ASP A 321 -13.73 -42.49 13.14
C ASP A 321 -14.39 -41.17 13.63
N PRO A 322 -15.73 -41.03 13.54
CA PRO A 322 -16.42 -39.80 13.93
C PRO A 322 -16.30 -39.46 15.43
N ASP A 323 -15.93 -40.42 16.27
CA ASP A 323 -15.71 -40.21 17.71
C ASP A 323 -14.26 -39.80 18.05
N VAL A 324 -13.33 -39.84 17.09
CA VAL A 324 -11.93 -39.47 17.29
C VAL A 324 -11.77 -37.96 17.17
N CYS A 325 -11.05 -37.37 18.13
CA CYS A 325 -10.79 -35.93 18.19
C CYS A 325 -9.30 -35.59 18.09
N LYS A 326 -8.44 -36.61 17.93
CA LYS A 326 -7.00 -36.46 17.83
C LYS A 326 -6.42 -37.47 16.85
N GLY A 327 -5.90 -36.96 15.73
CA GLY A 327 -5.33 -37.74 14.64
C GLY A 327 -3.81 -37.87 14.75
N PRO A 328 -3.17 -38.64 13.84
CA PRO A 328 -1.73 -38.79 13.82
C PRO A 328 -1.01 -37.52 13.29
N ILE A 329 0.30 -37.43 13.54
CA ILE A 329 1.17 -36.48 12.84
C ILE A 329 1.46 -37.03 11.44
N ILE A 330 1.52 -36.17 10.42
CA ILE A 330 1.59 -36.56 9.00
C ILE A 330 2.72 -37.55 8.65
N SER A 331 3.83 -37.54 9.39
CA SER A 331 4.97 -38.42 9.11
C SER A 331 5.87 -38.58 10.33
N GLN A 332 6.63 -39.67 10.35
CA GLN A 332 7.65 -39.90 11.37
C GLN A 332 8.72 -38.79 11.39
N ALA A 333 9.12 -38.27 10.21
CA ALA A 333 10.09 -37.17 10.13
C ALA A 333 9.57 -35.88 10.78
N GLN A 334 8.30 -35.54 10.55
CA GLN A 334 7.67 -34.38 11.19
C GLN A 334 7.51 -34.60 12.69
N ARG A 335 7.19 -35.82 13.11
CA ARG A 335 7.10 -36.18 14.53
C ARG A 335 8.43 -36.01 15.26
N GLU A 336 9.53 -36.54 14.71
CA GLU A 336 10.87 -36.37 15.31
C GLU A 336 11.31 -34.91 15.34
N LYS A 337 10.95 -34.12 14.31
CA LYS A 337 11.16 -32.67 14.33
C LYS A 337 10.44 -32.02 15.52
N ILE A 338 9.16 -32.33 15.74
CA ILE A 338 8.40 -31.77 16.87
C ILE A 338 9.02 -32.19 18.21
N TRP A 339 9.41 -33.47 18.37
CA TRP A 339 10.09 -33.93 19.58
C TRP A 339 11.41 -33.20 19.83
N SER A 340 12.19 -32.92 18.79
CA SER A 340 13.44 -32.17 18.93
C SER A 340 13.23 -30.77 19.54
N TYR A 341 12.12 -30.10 19.20
CA TYR A 341 11.74 -28.82 19.80
C TYR A 341 11.29 -28.95 21.27
N ILE A 342 10.52 -29.99 21.59
CA ILE A 342 10.08 -30.28 22.96
C ILE A 342 11.29 -30.59 23.85
N ASP A 343 12.19 -31.44 23.38
CA ASP A 343 13.41 -31.85 24.09
C ASP A 343 14.35 -30.63 24.29
N ALA A 344 14.50 -29.78 23.28
CA ALA A 344 15.25 -28.52 23.37
C ALA A 344 14.63 -27.54 24.38
N ALA A 345 13.31 -27.36 24.37
CA ALA A 345 12.63 -26.47 25.32
C ALA A 345 12.85 -26.91 26.78
N LYS A 346 12.79 -28.22 27.04
CA LYS A 346 13.10 -28.79 28.36
C LYS A 346 14.57 -28.55 28.75
N ALA A 347 15.49 -28.75 27.81
CA ALA A 347 16.92 -28.51 28.04
C ALA A 347 17.22 -27.03 28.33
N ASP A 348 16.51 -26.11 27.69
CA ASP A 348 16.61 -24.66 27.90
C ASP A 348 15.98 -24.18 29.23
N GLY A 349 15.34 -25.08 29.98
CA GLY A 349 14.72 -24.82 31.27
C GLY A 349 13.31 -24.23 31.20
N ALA A 350 12.59 -24.42 30.09
CA ALA A 350 11.18 -24.01 30.01
C ALA A 350 10.32 -24.81 31.00
N GLY A 351 9.40 -24.13 31.69
CA GLY A 351 8.45 -24.80 32.58
C GLY A 351 7.46 -25.63 31.78
N VAL A 352 7.22 -26.89 32.17
CA VAL A 352 6.22 -27.74 31.50
C VAL A 352 4.87 -27.59 32.22
N LEU A 353 3.86 -27.06 31.52
CA LEU A 353 2.52 -26.96 32.08
C LEU A 353 1.78 -28.31 32.03
N PHE A 354 1.90 -29.01 30.90
CA PHE A 354 1.44 -30.38 30.68
C PHE A 354 2.04 -30.91 29.36
N GLY A 355 1.92 -32.22 29.14
CA GLY A 355 2.47 -32.89 27.96
C GLY A 355 3.98 -32.99 28.02
N GLY A 356 4.63 -32.98 26.85
CA GLY A 356 6.09 -33.01 26.74
C GLY A 356 6.76 -34.36 27.02
N GLU A 357 6.02 -35.38 27.46
CA GLU A 357 6.54 -36.75 27.64
C GLU A 357 6.24 -37.63 26.44
N ARG A 358 7.19 -38.50 26.07
CA ARG A 358 7.02 -39.51 24.99
C ARG A 358 6.13 -40.67 25.46
N GLU A 359 4.91 -40.35 25.87
CA GLU A 359 3.88 -41.29 26.29
C GLU A 359 2.81 -41.44 25.20
N GLY A 360 2.23 -42.64 25.08
CA GLY A 360 1.15 -42.94 24.13
C GLY A 360 1.61 -43.69 22.87
N GLN A 361 0.73 -43.71 21.87
CA GLN A 361 0.96 -44.44 20.61
C GLN A 361 1.93 -43.68 19.70
N GLU A 362 2.68 -44.44 18.90
CA GLU A 362 3.77 -43.92 18.07
C GLU A 362 3.32 -42.84 17.07
N ALA A 363 2.11 -42.91 16.52
CA ALA A 363 1.65 -41.95 15.51
C ALA A 363 1.30 -40.55 16.05
N PHE A 364 1.27 -40.35 17.38
CA PHE A 364 0.71 -39.16 18.00
C PHE A 364 1.75 -38.36 18.80
N ILE A 365 1.44 -37.08 19.05
CA ILE A 365 2.16 -36.23 20.00
C ILE A 365 1.15 -35.65 21.00
N PRO A 366 1.38 -35.77 22.32
CA PRO A 366 0.50 -35.18 23.33
C PRO A 366 0.43 -33.66 23.16
N HIS A 367 -0.74 -33.08 23.46
CA HIS A 367 -0.85 -31.62 23.48
C HIS A 367 0.11 -31.12 24.56
N THR A 368 1.01 -30.21 24.19
CA THR A 368 2.13 -29.80 25.03
C THR A 368 2.12 -28.30 25.19
N ALA A 369 2.21 -27.83 26.43
CA ALA A 369 2.27 -26.41 26.74
C ALA A 369 3.45 -26.13 27.66
N PHE A 370 4.25 -25.14 27.30
CA PHE A 370 5.32 -24.60 28.13
C PHE A 370 4.89 -23.26 28.74
N VAL A 371 5.31 -23.01 29.98
CA VAL A 371 5.10 -21.77 30.73
C VAL A 371 6.44 -21.17 31.13
N ASP A 372 6.41 -19.88 31.46
CA ASP A 372 7.57 -19.12 31.94
C ASP A 372 8.76 -19.19 30.96
N VAL A 373 8.44 -19.17 29.66
CA VAL A 373 9.43 -19.23 28.58
C VAL A 373 10.15 -17.90 28.41
N ARG A 374 11.42 -17.96 27.98
CA ARG A 374 12.21 -16.77 27.62
C ARG A 374 12.16 -16.53 26.12
N GLU A 375 12.16 -15.27 25.69
CA GLU A 375 12.09 -14.89 24.26
C GLU A 375 13.30 -15.39 23.44
N ASP A 376 14.41 -15.73 24.10
CA ASP A 376 15.62 -16.20 23.43
C ASP A 376 15.58 -17.70 23.08
N MET A 377 14.66 -18.47 23.66
CA MET A 377 14.52 -19.92 23.45
C MET A 377 14.11 -20.26 22.02
N GLN A 378 14.62 -21.38 21.50
CA GLN A 378 14.31 -21.85 20.15
C GLN A 378 12.80 -22.11 19.96
N ILE A 379 12.14 -22.69 20.97
CA ILE A 379 10.70 -22.98 20.96
C ILE A 379 9.82 -21.73 20.82
N VAL A 380 10.33 -20.54 21.19
CA VAL A 380 9.65 -19.26 21.03
C VAL A 380 9.93 -18.64 19.66
N LYS A 381 11.13 -18.82 19.11
CA LYS A 381 11.54 -18.20 17.84
C LYS A 381 11.09 -18.97 16.59
N GLU A 382 11.03 -20.30 16.67
CA GLU A 382 10.88 -21.16 15.50
C GLU A 382 9.50 -21.85 15.43
N GLU A 383 9.04 -22.07 14.19
CA GLU A 383 7.80 -22.78 13.91
C GLU A 383 7.98 -24.29 14.14
N VAL A 384 7.22 -24.82 15.10
CA VAL A 384 7.22 -26.25 15.46
C VAL A 384 6.35 -27.06 14.50
N PHE A 385 5.19 -26.49 14.12
CA PHE A 385 4.17 -27.12 13.27
C PHE A 385 3.66 -28.45 13.84
N GLY A 386 3.23 -28.40 15.09
CA GLY A 386 2.71 -29.50 15.91
C GLY A 386 1.93 -28.96 17.11
N PRO A 387 1.36 -29.82 17.98
CA PRO A 387 0.44 -29.42 19.04
C PRO A 387 1.20 -28.90 20.27
N VAL A 388 2.00 -27.84 20.06
CA VAL A 388 2.90 -27.25 21.05
C VAL A 388 2.71 -25.74 21.13
N VAL A 389 2.44 -25.23 22.33
CA VAL A 389 2.32 -23.80 22.61
C VAL A 389 3.25 -23.35 23.72
N THR A 390 3.61 -22.08 23.70
CA THR A 390 4.39 -21.43 24.76
C THR A 390 3.61 -20.29 25.37
N ILE A 391 3.63 -20.17 26.70
CA ILE A 391 2.92 -19.15 27.46
C ILE A 391 3.92 -18.31 28.26
N ALA A 392 3.84 -16.99 28.12
CA ALA A 392 4.64 -16.03 28.87
C ALA A 392 3.78 -14.84 29.33
N ASN A 393 4.26 -14.08 30.31
CA ASN A 393 3.57 -12.90 30.79
C ASN A 393 4.04 -11.60 30.11
N PHE A 394 3.24 -10.55 30.30
CA PHE A 394 3.60 -9.15 30.04
C PHE A 394 2.92 -8.24 31.06
N SER A 395 3.43 -7.02 31.25
CA SER A 395 2.92 -6.06 32.24
C SER A 395 2.35 -4.79 31.61
N SER A 396 2.58 -4.54 30.31
CA SER A 396 2.05 -3.36 29.60
C SER A 396 1.68 -3.63 28.14
N GLU A 397 0.80 -2.78 27.59
CA GLU A 397 0.40 -2.82 26.16
C GLU A 397 1.63 -2.72 25.23
N ALA A 398 2.58 -1.84 25.55
CA ALA A 398 3.81 -1.65 24.77
C ALA A 398 4.71 -2.91 24.79
N GLU A 399 4.84 -3.54 25.95
CA GLU A 399 5.60 -4.79 26.07
C GLU A 399 4.93 -5.94 25.30
N ALA A 400 3.60 -6.02 25.35
CA ALA A 400 2.83 -7.03 24.62
C ALA A 400 3.08 -6.92 23.10
N ILE A 401 3.02 -5.71 22.56
CA ILE A 401 3.30 -5.41 21.15
C ILE A 401 4.76 -5.76 20.81
N MET A 402 5.71 -5.35 21.64
CA MET A 402 7.14 -5.65 21.45
C MET A 402 7.40 -7.16 21.39
N LYS A 403 6.86 -7.94 22.34
CA LYS A 403 6.99 -9.40 22.38
C LYS A 403 6.31 -10.06 21.18
N ALA A 404 5.10 -9.64 20.83
CA ALA A 404 4.39 -10.18 19.67
C ALA A 404 5.16 -9.94 18.36
N ASN A 405 5.72 -8.75 18.17
CA ASN A 405 6.51 -8.39 16.98
C ASN A 405 7.94 -8.93 16.99
N SER A 406 8.44 -9.45 18.13
CA SER A 406 9.76 -10.10 18.26
C SER A 406 9.78 -11.48 17.61
N SER A 407 9.53 -11.51 16.30
CA SER A 407 9.51 -12.69 15.46
C SER A 407 9.88 -12.28 14.04
N GLU A 408 10.59 -13.17 13.35
CA GLU A 408 10.86 -13.06 11.91
C GLU A 408 9.61 -13.32 11.07
N TYR A 409 8.56 -13.89 11.67
CA TYR A 409 7.28 -14.20 11.05
C TYR A 409 6.26 -13.07 11.26
N GLY A 410 5.22 -13.05 10.43
CA GLY A 410 4.16 -12.04 10.46
C GLY A 410 2.88 -12.49 9.75
N LEU A 411 2.38 -13.69 10.05
CA LEU A 411 1.19 -14.27 9.39
C LEU A 411 -0.13 -13.89 10.09
N THR A 412 -0.34 -14.37 11.32
CA THR A 412 -1.56 -14.08 12.10
C THR A 412 -1.24 -13.79 13.56
N SER A 413 -1.96 -12.84 14.16
CA SER A 413 -1.94 -12.55 15.61
C SER A 413 -3.36 -12.42 16.17
N TRP A 414 -3.49 -12.57 17.48
CA TRP A 414 -4.77 -12.49 18.20
C TRP A 414 -4.70 -11.44 19.31
N VAL A 415 -5.81 -10.73 19.52
CA VAL A 415 -5.99 -9.80 20.64
C VAL A 415 -7.27 -10.15 21.38
N PHE A 416 -7.16 -10.45 22.67
CA PHE A 416 -8.28 -10.70 23.57
C PHE A 416 -8.39 -9.54 24.56
N THR A 417 -9.49 -8.78 24.45
CA THR A 417 -9.77 -7.56 25.22
C THR A 417 -11.23 -7.17 25.02
N THR A 418 -11.88 -6.60 26.03
CA THR A 418 -13.22 -5.98 25.86
C THR A 418 -13.13 -4.52 25.41
N ASP A 419 -11.98 -3.88 25.65
CA ASP A 419 -11.66 -2.56 25.11
C ASP A 419 -11.37 -2.61 23.60
N MET A 420 -12.34 -2.21 22.78
CA MET A 420 -12.19 -2.17 21.32
C MET A 420 -11.20 -1.10 20.84
N ALA A 421 -11.01 -0.01 21.59
CA ALA A 421 -10.00 0.97 21.25
C ALA A 421 -8.59 0.39 21.46
N ARG A 422 -8.39 -0.45 22.48
CA ARG A 422 -7.17 -1.25 22.63
C ARG A 422 -7.02 -2.25 21.50
N ALA A 423 -8.09 -2.99 21.15
CA ALA A 423 -8.04 -3.96 20.06
C ALA A 423 -7.53 -3.31 18.76
N GLU A 424 -8.01 -2.10 18.45
CA GLU A 424 -7.59 -1.35 17.27
C GLU A 424 -6.15 -0.82 17.38
N ARG A 425 -5.77 -0.19 18.50
CA ARG A 425 -4.41 0.32 18.72
C ARG A 425 -3.37 -0.79 18.66
N VAL A 426 -3.62 -1.88 19.38
CA VAL A 426 -2.72 -3.04 19.42
C VAL A 426 -2.71 -3.72 18.06
N GLY A 427 -3.88 -3.96 17.46
CA GLY A 427 -4.00 -4.59 16.14
C GLY A 427 -3.24 -3.84 15.06
N SER A 428 -3.37 -2.51 15.02
CA SER A 428 -2.64 -1.65 14.08
C SER A 428 -1.13 -1.64 14.29
N ALA A 429 -0.66 -1.94 15.50
CA ALA A 429 0.77 -1.98 15.84
C ALA A 429 1.41 -3.36 15.60
N LEU A 430 0.62 -4.41 15.40
CA LEU A 430 1.13 -5.76 15.16
C LEU A 430 1.61 -5.91 13.70
N GLU A 431 2.83 -6.40 13.54
CA GLU A 431 3.47 -6.61 12.23
C GLU A 431 3.05 -7.96 11.65
N THR A 432 1.77 -8.11 11.34
CA THR A 432 1.17 -9.35 10.84
C THR A 432 0.16 -9.07 9.74
N GLY A 433 -0.07 -10.01 8.83
CA GLY A 433 -1.04 -9.82 7.75
C GLY A 433 -2.51 -9.97 8.17
N THR A 434 -2.79 -10.69 9.27
CA THR A 434 -4.14 -10.80 9.85
C THR A 434 -4.12 -10.65 11.36
N VAL A 435 -5.00 -9.80 11.91
CA VAL A 435 -5.24 -9.68 13.35
C VAL A 435 -6.67 -10.13 13.66
N VAL A 436 -6.81 -11.04 14.63
CA VAL A 436 -8.09 -11.60 15.05
C VAL A 436 -8.44 -11.14 16.46
N VAL A 437 -9.64 -10.58 16.64
CA VAL A 437 -10.08 -10.04 17.93
C VAL A 437 -11.10 -10.96 18.59
N ASN A 438 -10.84 -11.38 19.83
CA ASN A 438 -11.75 -12.13 20.72
C ASN A 438 -12.28 -13.49 20.21
N ARG A 439 -11.63 -14.12 19.23
CA ARG A 439 -12.06 -15.42 18.65
C ARG A 439 -10.91 -16.20 18.03
N TRP A 440 -11.16 -17.47 17.71
CA TRP A 440 -10.30 -18.24 16.80
C TRP A 440 -10.44 -17.74 15.36
N ASN A 441 -9.36 -17.85 14.58
CA ASN A 441 -9.33 -17.36 13.20
C ASN A 441 -10.25 -18.24 12.32
N ILE A 442 -11.34 -17.67 11.81
CA ILE A 442 -12.19 -18.33 10.82
C ILE A 442 -11.92 -17.67 9.47
N LEU A 443 -11.30 -18.43 8.57
CA LEU A 443 -10.94 -17.96 7.24
C LEU A 443 -12.19 -17.77 6.38
N SER A 444 -12.23 -16.65 5.65
CA SER A 444 -13.33 -16.33 4.74
C SER A 444 -12.77 -15.93 3.38
N PRO A 445 -13.31 -16.45 2.25
CA PRO A 445 -12.80 -16.16 0.92
C PRO A 445 -12.82 -14.68 0.52
N ASN A 446 -13.66 -13.86 1.15
CA ASN A 446 -13.74 -12.43 0.90
C ASN A 446 -12.75 -11.58 1.73
N VAL A 447 -11.96 -12.21 2.61
CA VAL A 447 -10.95 -11.54 3.42
C VAL A 447 -9.58 -11.95 2.89
N PRO A 448 -8.71 -10.99 2.50
CA PRO A 448 -7.35 -11.32 2.12
C PRO A 448 -6.61 -12.05 3.26
N PHE A 449 -5.89 -13.11 2.91
CA PHE A 449 -5.02 -13.84 3.82
C PHE A 449 -3.60 -13.82 3.23
N GLY A 450 -2.63 -13.47 4.07
CA GLY A 450 -1.24 -13.35 3.65
C GLY A 450 -0.33 -12.98 4.82
N GLY A 451 0.97 -13.22 4.66
CA GLY A 451 1.97 -12.85 5.65
C GLY A 451 2.81 -11.63 5.25
N VAL A 452 3.32 -10.93 6.26
CA VAL A 452 4.45 -9.98 6.12
C VAL A 452 5.73 -10.61 6.65
N LYS A 453 6.86 -9.89 6.57
CA LYS A 453 8.19 -10.37 6.98
C LYS A 453 8.55 -11.69 6.27
N GLN A 454 9.02 -12.71 7.00
CA GLN A 454 9.36 -14.02 6.43
C GLN A 454 8.16 -14.95 6.25
N SER A 455 6.95 -14.53 6.67
CA SER A 455 5.73 -15.33 6.48
C SER A 455 5.16 -15.24 5.07
N GLY A 456 5.65 -14.35 4.22
CA GLY A 456 5.22 -14.31 2.83
C GLY A 456 5.58 -13.04 2.08
N LEU A 457 5.27 -13.07 0.78
CA LEU A 457 5.33 -11.93 -0.12
C LEU A 457 3.95 -11.81 -0.77
N THR A 458 2.99 -11.26 -0.02
CA THR A 458 1.61 -11.08 -0.47
C THR A 458 1.33 -9.59 -0.57
N ASN A 459 1.13 -9.07 -1.78
CA ASN A 459 0.74 -7.68 -1.99
C ASN A 459 -0.71 -7.48 -1.52
N LEU A 460 -0.89 -7.15 -0.24
CA LEU A 460 -2.12 -6.55 0.26
C LEU A 460 -2.10 -5.08 -0.18
N SER A 461 -2.69 -4.76 -1.34
CA SER A 461 -2.87 -3.35 -1.73
C SER A 461 -3.87 -2.71 -0.75
N GLN A 462 -3.38 -1.94 0.22
CA GLN A 462 -4.23 -1.02 0.97
C GLN A 462 -4.56 0.17 0.06
N THR A 463 -5.79 0.24 -0.43
CA THR A 463 -6.38 1.46 -0.97
C THR A 463 -7.43 1.95 0.03
N GLY A 464 -7.29 3.19 0.51
CA GLY A 464 -8.19 3.79 1.50
C GLY A 464 -7.80 5.25 1.80
N PRO A 465 -8.63 5.97 2.59
CA PRO A 465 -8.47 7.40 2.87
C PRO A 465 -7.22 7.75 3.70
N VAL A 466 -6.57 6.72 4.26
CA VAL A 466 -5.31 6.82 4.98
C VAL A 466 -4.35 5.80 4.40
N VAL A 467 -3.15 6.24 4.03
CA VAL A 467 -2.08 5.38 3.54
C VAL A 467 -0.82 5.61 4.37
N ARG A 468 -0.25 4.55 4.94
CA ARG A 468 1.07 4.62 5.57
C ARG A 468 2.14 4.53 4.48
N ILE A 469 2.89 5.60 4.30
CA ILE A 469 3.90 5.74 3.25
C ILE A 469 5.34 5.65 3.76
N ALA A 470 5.54 5.76 5.09
CA ALA A 470 6.80 5.45 5.76
C ALA A 470 6.53 4.95 7.19
N PRO A 471 7.54 4.42 7.92
CA PRO A 471 7.34 3.86 9.25
C PRO A 471 6.62 4.77 10.25
N ASN A 472 6.74 6.10 10.14
CA ASN A 472 6.04 7.04 11.00
C ASN A 472 5.38 8.18 10.21
N ARG A 473 5.01 7.92 8.95
CA ARG A 473 4.46 8.93 8.03
C ARG A 473 3.21 8.41 7.34
N TYR A 474 2.14 9.20 7.44
CA TYR A 474 0.81 8.86 6.96
C TYR A 474 0.28 9.95 6.03
N ASP A 475 -0.31 9.51 4.93
CA ASP A 475 -0.90 10.36 3.91
C ASP A 475 -2.42 10.23 3.94
N PHE A 476 -3.10 11.34 3.67
CA PHE A 476 -4.55 11.46 3.70
C PHE A 476 -5.05 12.10 2.41
N ASP A 477 -6.30 11.80 2.03
CA ASP A 477 -6.94 12.35 0.83
C ASP A 477 -8.34 12.93 1.09
N THR A 478 -8.67 13.25 2.35
CA THR A 478 -10.01 13.73 2.74
C THR A 478 -10.04 15.22 3.13
N PRO A 479 -11.16 15.93 2.91
CA PRO A 479 -11.34 17.31 3.37
C PRO A 479 -11.27 17.43 4.91
N GLU A 480 -11.73 16.42 5.63
CA GLU A 480 -11.73 16.34 7.09
C GLU A 480 -10.30 16.32 7.63
N ALA A 481 -9.41 15.54 7.00
CA ALA A 481 -7.99 15.55 7.33
C ALA A 481 -7.36 16.93 7.11
N VAL A 482 -7.73 17.66 6.04
CA VAL A 482 -7.27 19.04 5.82
C VAL A 482 -7.68 19.95 6.99
N LYS A 483 -8.96 19.90 7.39
CA LYS A 483 -9.51 20.70 8.49
C LYS A 483 -8.83 20.40 9.83
N ILE A 484 -8.35 19.18 10.04
CA ILE A 484 -7.66 18.79 11.27
C ILE A 484 -6.17 19.17 11.20
N ILE A 485 -5.45 18.72 10.16
CA ILE A 485 -4.00 18.80 10.06
C ILE A 485 -3.53 20.26 9.88
N TYR A 486 -4.26 21.06 9.09
CA TYR A 486 -3.80 22.40 8.66
C TYR A 486 -4.51 23.59 9.32
N ARG A 487 -5.37 23.36 10.31
CA ARG A 487 -6.12 24.44 10.97
C ARG A 487 -5.20 25.54 11.54
N ILE A 488 -5.49 26.80 11.24
CA ILE A 488 -4.80 27.94 11.87
C ILE A 488 -4.92 27.84 13.39
N GLY A 489 -3.78 27.93 14.09
CA GLY A 489 -3.71 27.95 15.54
C GLY A 489 -3.70 26.57 16.21
N ASN A 490 -3.59 25.50 15.42
CA ASN A 490 -3.54 24.13 15.93
C ASN A 490 -2.18 23.80 16.60
N ALA A 491 -2.17 22.73 17.41
CA ALA A 491 -1.00 22.26 18.16
C ALA A 491 0.07 21.55 17.31
N PHE A 492 -0.22 21.28 16.03
CA PHE A 492 0.70 20.58 15.14
C PHE A 492 1.87 21.49 14.75
N SER A 493 3.09 21.02 14.94
CA SER A 493 4.29 21.68 14.43
C SER A 493 4.62 21.21 13.01
N LYS A 494 5.40 22.00 12.27
CA LYS A 494 5.97 21.55 11.00
C LYS A 494 6.96 20.40 11.24
N SER A 495 6.98 19.40 10.36
CA SER A 495 8.00 18.34 10.44
C SER A 495 9.32 18.78 9.80
N HIS A 496 10.35 17.93 9.91
CA HIS A 496 11.66 18.18 9.29
C HIS A 496 11.62 18.21 7.77
N PHE A 497 10.52 17.79 7.13
CA PHE A 497 10.26 17.99 5.71
C PHE A 497 10.54 19.42 5.24
N TYR A 498 10.35 20.42 6.11
CA TYR A 498 10.54 21.82 5.74
C TYR A 498 11.98 22.30 5.78
N ASP A 499 12.89 21.56 6.41
CA ASP A 499 14.29 21.97 6.58
C ASP A 499 14.97 22.42 5.27
N PRO A 500 14.78 21.73 4.12
CA PRO A 500 15.36 22.10 2.84
C PRO A 500 14.94 23.46 2.27
N PHE A 501 13.84 24.04 2.74
CA PHE A 501 13.33 25.34 2.25
C PHE A 501 14.01 26.54 2.90
N GLY A 502 15.09 26.34 3.66
CA GLY A 502 15.91 27.43 4.19
C GLY A 502 17.36 27.02 4.37
N SER A 503 18.15 27.87 5.03
CA SER A 503 19.55 27.57 5.30
C SER A 503 19.67 26.80 6.63
N PRO A 504 20.62 25.85 6.76
CA PRO A 504 20.94 25.24 8.05
C PRO A 504 21.34 26.26 9.13
N SER A 505 21.89 27.40 8.73
CA SER A 505 22.31 28.49 9.63
C SER A 505 21.22 29.54 9.90
N PHE A 506 20.12 29.52 9.15
CA PHE A 506 19.10 30.57 9.22
C PHE A 506 17.69 30.05 8.87
N ARG A 507 16.75 30.17 9.82
CA ARG A 507 15.35 29.75 9.69
C ARG A 507 14.49 30.89 9.15
N ASN A 508 13.62 30.60 8.19
CA ASN A 508 12.68 31.52 7.54
C ASN A 508 11.21 31.10 7.80
N LEU A 509 10.26 31.82 7.20
CA LEU A 509 8.83 31.53 7.38
C LEU A 509 8.45 30.10 6.95
N PHE A 510 9.11 29.50 5.96
CA PHE A 510 8.79 28.18 5.44
C PHE A 510 9.33 27.07 6.35
N ASN A 511 10.57 27.18 6.84
CA ASN A 511 11.24 26.15 7.63
C ASN A 511 11.29 26.40 9.15
N GLU A 512 10.65 27.45 9.67
CA GLU A 512 10.48 27.63 11.11
C GLU A 512 9.48 26.60 11.65
N VAL A 513 9.96 25.76 12.59
CA VAL A 513 9.19 24.65 13.20
C VAL A 513 8.54 25.06 14.52
N ASP A 514 9.04 26.12 15.17
CA ASP A 514 8.44 26.67 16.38
C ASP A 514 7.21 27.52 16.04
N ASN A 515 6.04 27.08 16.52
CA ASN A 515 4.77 27.72 16.19
C ASN A 515 4.67 29.17 16.70
N GLN A 516 5.32 29.52 17.82
CA GLN A 516 5.27 30.88 18.38
C GLN A 516 6.13 31.83 17.55
N ARG A 517 7.35 31.42 17.21
CA ARG A 517 8.27 32.17 16.37
C ARG A 517 7.73 32.31 14.95
N HIS A 518 7.21 31.23 14.37
CA HIS A 518 6.54 31.27 13.07
C HIS A 518 5.37 32.27 13.08
N ALA A 519 4.52 32.24 14.12
CA ALA A 519 3.43 33.20 14.26
C ALA A 519 3.92 34.65 14.39
N ALA A 520 5.03 34.89 15.10
CA ALA A 520 5.63 36.21 15.24
C ALA A 520 6.18 36.72 13.90
N MET A 521 6.92 35.89 13.16
CA MET A 521 7.44 36.21 11.83
C MET A 521 6.30 36.54 10.85
N ARG A 522 5.26 35.69 10.80
CA ARG A 522 4.08 35.92 9.97
C ARG A 522 3.38 37.24 10.27
N ARG A 523 3.19 37.59 11.55
CA ARG A 523 2.54 38.86 11.94
C ARG A 523 3.29 40.09 11.45
N GLN A 524 4.61 40.01 11.30
CA GLN A 524 5.40 41.15 10.81
C GLN A 524 5.17 41.43 9.33
N MET A 525 4.88 40.40 8.53
CA MET A 525 4.74 40.48 7.08
C MET A 525 3.29 40.40 6.59
N ALA A 526 2.34 39.99 7.43
CA ALA A 526 0.94 39.75 7.05
C ALA A 526 0.25 40.93 6.33
N SER A 527 0.62 42.17 6.64
CA SER A 527 0.06 43.35 5.96
C SER A 527 0.39 43.42 4.47
N LEU A 528 1.51 42.81 4.06
CA LEU A 528 1.98 42.81 2.67
C LEU A 528 1.17 41.87 1.77
N TYR A 529 0.47 40.91 2.35
CA TYR A 529 -0.33 39.89 1.65
C TYR A 529 -1.84 40.18 1.72
N THR A 530 -2.23 41.39 2.14
CA THR A 530 -3.64 41.79 2.12
C THR A 530 -4.10 42.01 0.68
N VAL A 531 -5.38 41.76 0.38
CA VAL A 531 -5.96 42.01 -0.97
C VAL A 531 -5.67 43.44 -1.43
N SER A 532 -5.79 44.43 -0.55
CA SER A 532 -5.47 45.83 -0.85
C SER A 532 -4.00 46.05 -1.21
N ALA A 533 -3.07 45.33 -0.59
CA ALA A 533 -1.64 45.40 -0.92
C ALA A 533 -1.34 44.70 -2.25
N LEU A 534 -1.97 43.55 -2.52
CA LEU A 534 -1.82 42.84 -3.79
C LEU A 534 -2.35 43.66 -4.97
N LEU A 535 -3.49 44.36 -4.80
CA LEU A 535 -4.05 45.27 -5.80
C LEU A 535 -3.13 46.46 -6.11
N ALA A 536 -2.24 46.86 -5.19
CA ALA A 536 -1.27 47.91 -5.48
C ALA A 536 -0.26 47.52 -6.56
N TYR A 537 -0.10 46.22 -6.82
CA TYR A 537 0.80 45.67 -7.82
C TYR A 537 0.13 45.44 -9.20
N GLU A 538 -1.16 45.74 -9.35
CA GLU A 538 -1.94 45.47 -10.57
C GLU A 538 -1.30 46.11 -11.81
N ASN A 539 -0.82 47.36 -11.71
CA ASN A 539 -0.13 48.03 -12.82
C ASN A 539 1.14 47.28 -13.28
N ALA A 540 1.86 46.63 -12.36
CA ALA A 540 3.04 45.85 -12.71
C ALA A 540 2.64 44.60 -13.51
N VAL A 541 1.57 43.91 -13.09
CA VAL A 541 0.99 42.76 -13.81
C VAL A 541 0.51 43.18 -15.19
N ASP A 542 -0.23 44.28 -15.29
CA ASP A 542 -0.78 44.80 -16.54
C ASP A 542 0.33 45.12 -17.55
N SER A 543 1.41 45.76 -17.09
CA SER A 543 2.55 46.09 -17.95
C SER A 543 3.19 44.85 -18.60
N GLN A 544 3.34 43.77 -17.84
CA GLN A 544 3.91 42.52 -18.35
C GLN A 544 2.89 41.75 -19.20
N THR A 545 1.60 41.86 -18.88
CA THR A 545 0.51 41.23 -19.65
C THR A 545 0.39 41.83 -21.06
N LEU A 546 0.60 43.14 -21.19
CA LEU A 546 0.68 43.79 -22.50
C LEU A 546 1.85 43.26 -23.34
N ILE A 547 3.04 43.07 -22.73
CA ILE A 547 4.21 42.49 -23.40
C ILE A 547 3.92 41.05 -23.84
N LEU A 548 3.32 40.24 -22.96
CA LEU A 548 2.91 38.87 -23.28
C LEU A 548 1.98 38.84 -24.51
N ARG A 549 0.94 39.68 -24.51
CA ARG A 549 -0.01 39.78 -25.62
C ARG A 549 0.69 40.14 -26.93
N ASP A 550 1.52 41.18 -26.90
CA ASP A 550 2.22 41.67 -28.10
C ASP A 550 3.21 40.61 -28.64
N LYS A 551 3.90 39.89 -27.74
CA LYS A 551 4.79 38.77 -28.12
C LYS A 551 4.04 37.61 -28.75
N LEU A 552 2.93 37.18 -28.15
CA LEU A 552 2.09 36.10 -28.70
C LEU A 552 1.52 36.47 -30.06
N GLN A 553 1.08 37.73 -30.23
CA GLN A 553 0.63 38.24 -31.52
C GLN A 553 1.75 38.21 -32.57
N ASN A 554 2.96 38.66 -32.22
CA ASN A 554 4.11 38.63 -33.12
C ASN A 554 4.49 37.20 -33.51
N PHE A 555 4.54 36.26 -32.56
CA PHE A 555 4.80 34.85 -32.86
C PHE A 555 3.74 34.25 -33.79
N SER A 556 2.46 34.61 -33.60
CA SER A 556 1.38 34.18 -34.49
C SER A 556 1.52 34.76 -35.90
N VAL A 557 1.88 36.04 -36.04
CA VAL A 557 2.08 36.69 -37.35
C VAL A 557 3.29 36.10 -38.08
N GLU A 558 4.35 35.78 -37.35
CA GLU A 558 5.57 35.16 -37.89
C GLU A 558 5.42 33.65 -38.17
N GLY A 559 4.35 33.01 -37.69
CA GLY A 559 4.20 31.55 -37.75
C GLY A 559 5.25 30.80 -36.92
N LYS A 560 5.79 31.44 -35.87
CA LYS A 560 6.84 30.88 -35.03
C LYS A 560 6.25 29.85 -34.06
N VAL A 561 6.76 28.62 -34.13
CA VAL A 561 6.46 27.59 -33.12
C VAL A 561 7.18 27.94 -31.82
N ILE A 562 6.46 27.97 -30.71
CA ILE A 562 7.00 28.27 -29.38
C ILE A 562 6.67 27.15 -28.39
N ASP A 563 7.54 26.98 -27.39
CA ASP A 563 7.23 26.23 -26.18
C ASP A 563 6.42 27.16 -25.24
N LEU A 564 5.10 27.02 -25.27
CA LEU A 564 4.19 27.89 -24.52
C LEU A 564 4.39 27.76 -23.00
N PRO A 565 4.49 26.56 -22.39
CA PRO A 565 4.83 26.43 -20.98
C PRO A 565 6.13 27.15 -20.59
N GLN A 566 7.19 26.98 -21.37
CA GLN A 566 8.45 27.68 -21.12
C GLN A 566 8.29 29.21 -21.24
N PHE A 567 7.52 29.69 -22.21
CA PHE A 567 7.26 31.12 -22.37
C PHE A 567 6.39 31.70 -21.24
N LEU A 568 5.45 30.91 -20.70
CA LEU A 568 4.67 31.28 -19.52
C LEU A 568 5.53 31.33 -18.25
N GLN A 569 6.59 30.51 -18.17
CA GLN A 569 7.61 30.65 -17.13
C GLN A 569 8.28 32.02 -17.20
N TYR A 570 8.67 32.47 -18.40
CA TYR A 570 9.26 33.80 -18.59
C TYR A 570 8.31 34.92 -18.20
N TYR A 571 7.04 34.82 -18.58
CA TYR A 571 6.00 35.75 -18.13
C TYR A 571 5.89 35.80 -16.60
N ALA A 572 5.83 34.64 -15.94
CA ALA A 572 5.71 34.57 -14.49
C ALA A 572 6.92 35.20 -13.79
N PHE A 573 8.14 34.95 -14.26
CA PHE A 573 9.35 35.58 -13.73
C PHE A 573 9.37 37.10 -13.92
N ASP A 574 8.96 37.59 -15.09
CA ASP A 574 8.91 39.03 -15.37
C ASP A 574 7.86 39.74 -14.50
N VAL A 575 6.66 39.14 -14.35
CA VAL A 575 5.61 39.62 -13.45
C VAL A 575 6.09 39.64 -12.00
N ILE A 576 6.55 38.50 -11.49
CA ILE A 576 6.94 38.36 -10.09
C ILE A 576 8.19 39.18 -9.79
N GLY A 577 9.11 39.35 -10.74
CA GLY A 577 10.23 40.28 -10.65
C GLY A 577 9.77 41.73 -10.51
N ALA A 578 8.86 42.18 -11.39
CA ALA A 578 8.30 43.53 -11.34
C ALA A 578 7.57 43.80 -10.01
N ILE A 579 6.82 42.84 -9.50
CA ILE A 579 6.12 42.93 -8.20
C ILE A 579 7.12 42.93 -7.04
N SER A 580 8.06 41.97 -7.05
CA SER A 580 8.91 41.67 -5.91
C SER A 580 10.01 42.71 -5.74
N ILE A 581 10.73 43.02 -6.81
CA ILE A 581 11.94 43.86 -6.79
C ILE A 581 11.82 45.13 -7.64
N GLY A 582 10.65 45.38 -8.25
CA GLY A 582 10.39 46.59 -9.03
C GLY A 582 10.99 46.60 -10.44
N GLU A 583 11.53 45.49 -10.91
CA GLU A 583 12.17 45.37 -12.22
C GLU A 583 11.77 44.03 -12.88
N SER A 584 11.33 44.09 -14.13
CA SER A 584 11.12 42.90 -14.96
C SER A 584 12.47 42.20 -15.22
N MET A 585 12.47 40.88 -15.36
CA MET A 585 13.70 40.14 -15.65
C MET A 585 14.09 40.20 -17.13
N GLY A 586 13.18 40.67 -18.00
CA GLY A 586 13.40 40.79 -19.43
C GLY A 586 13.38 39.44 -20.17
N MET A 587 12.80 38.41 -19.57
CA MET A 587 12.81 37.05 -20.12
C MET A 587 11.87 36.93 -21.33
N MET A 588 10.72 37.61 -21.32
CA MET A 588 9.81 37.64 -22.46
C MET A 588 10.39 38.45 -23.64
N GLU A 589 11.02 39.60 -23.39
CA GLU A 589 11.60 40.39 -24.48
C GLU A 589 12.75 39.67 -25.16
N SER A 590 13.65 39.07 -24.37
CA SER A 590 14.80 38.31 -24.87
C SER A 590 14.42 36.91 -25.37
N ASN A 591 13.30 36.36 -24.90
CA ASN A 591 12.90 34.97 -25.12
C ASN A 591 13.99 33.97 -24.72
N THR A 592 14.65 34.22 -23.58
CA THR A 592 15.74 33.40 -23.03
C THR A 592 15.68 33.35 -21.50
N ASP A 593 16.25 32.29 -20.91
CA ASP A 593 16.45 32.20 -19.47
C ASP A 593 17.55 33.16 -19.01
N VAL A 594 17.14 34.38 -18.66
CA VAL A 594 18.04 35.44 -18.22
C VAL A 594 18.73 35.02 -16.93
N HIS A 595 20.07 35.07 -16.94
CA HIS A 595 20.96 34.67 -15.84
C HIS A 595 20.89 33.19 -15.41
N GLY A 596 20.18 32.32 -16.15
CA GLY A 596 20.02 30.91 -15.77
C GLY A 596 19.06 30.69 -14.60
N THR A 597 18.14 31.64 -14.37
CA THR A 597 17.26 31.66 -13.20
C THR A 597 16.26 30.50 -13.21
N CYS A 598 15.71 30.14 -14.38
CA CYS A 598 14.81 29.00 -14.51
C CYS A 598 15.54 27.69 -14.16
N ARG A 599 16.76 27.52 -14.70
CA ARG A 599 17.61 26.35 -14.40
C ARG A 599 17.97 26.27 -12.92
N ASP A 600 18.27 27.40 -12.29
CA ASP A 600 18.63 27.46 -10.87
C ASP A 600 17.42 27.04 -9.99
N ILE A 601 16.19 27.45 -10.33
CA ILE A 601 14.96 26.97 -9.64
C ILE A 601 14.76 25.48 -9.82
N ASP A 602 14.89 24.96 -11.03
CA ASP A 602 14.73 23.53 -11.30
C ASP A 602 15.72 22.70 -10.46
N ALA A 603 16.96 23.17 -10.33
CA ALA A 603 17.96 22.55 -9.47
C ALA A 603 17.60 22.62 -7.97
N VAL A 604 16.95 23.70 -7.51
CA VAL A 604 16.46 23.80 -6.12
C VAL A 604 15.39 22.74 -5.85
N TRP A 605 14.45 22.55 -6.78
CA TRP A 605 13.39 21.55 -6.63
C TRP A 605 13.92 20.11 -6.70
N HIS A 606 14.86 19.83 -7.59
CA HIS A 606 15.55 18.54 -7.62
C HIS A 606 16.28 18.24 -6.31
N HIS A 607 16.97 19.24 -5.75
CA HIS A 607 17.59 19.11 -4.42
C HIS A 607 16.53 18.84 -3.36
N ALA A 608 15.49 19.66 -3.29
CA ALA A 608 14.40 19.52 -2.32
C ALA A 608 13.67 18.17 -2.41
N ALA A 609 13.48 17.63 -3.61
CA ALA A 609 12.87 16.32 -3.83
C ALA A 609 13.75 15.19 -3.24
N VAL A 610 15.07 15.24 -3.43
CA VAL A 610 16.01 14.26 -2.89
C VAL A 610 16.12 14.37 -1.38
N VAL A 611 16.34 15.58 -0.86
CA VAL A 611 16.52 15.76 0.59
C VAL A 611 15.20 15.73 1.37
N GLY A 612 14.06 15.95 0.72
CA GLY A 612 12.73 15.83 1.33
C GLY A 612 12.38 14.40 1.77
N LEU A 613 13.08 13.39 1.24
CA LEU A 613 12.97 11.99 1.68
C LEU A 613 13.81 11.71 2.93
N ILE A 614 14.97 12.38 3.07
CA ILE A 614 15.87 12.24 4.20
C ILE A 614 16.35 13.64 4.63
N PRO A 615 15.52 14.43 5.35
CA PRO A 615 15.82 15.83 5.63
C PRO A 615 17.13 16.04 6.40
N SER A 616 17.55 15.05 7.19
CA SER A 616 18.82 15.05 7.90
C SER A 616 20.05 15.11 6.99
N LEU A 617 19.92 14.81 5.69
CA LEU A 617 21.00 14.97 4.70
C LEU A 617 21.23 16.44 4.32
N HIS A 618 20.22 17.31 4.44
CA HIS A 618 20.31 18.68 3.96
C HIS A 618 21.50 19.47 4.58
N PRO A 619 21.74 19.46 5.91
CA PRO A 619 22.90 20.13 6.50
C PRO A 619 24.24 19.57 6.03
N TRP A 620 24.31 18.26 5.78
CA TRP A 620 25.54 17.61 5.28
C TRP A 620 25.85 18.01 3.85
N ILE A 621 24.84 18.00 2.97
CA ILE A 621 25.01 18.40 1.57
C ILE A 621 25.46 19.86 1.49
N VAL A 622 24.81 20.76 2.23
CA VAL A 622 25.21 22.18 2.27
C VAL A 622 26.66 22.31 2.74
N ARG A 623 27.04 21.63 3.83
CA ARG A 623 28.39 21.67 4.38
C ARG A 623 29.45 21.14 3.41
N ILE A 624 29.17 20.02 2.73
CA ILE A 624 30.05 19.42 1.73
C ILE A 624 30.20 20.36 0.53
N SER A 625 29.10 20.90 0.02
CA SER A 625 29.12 21.85 -1.10
C SER A 625 29.92 23.11 -0.76
N THR A 626 29.76 23.66 0.44
CA THR A 626 30.59 24.79 0.92
C THR A 626 32.07 24.41 1.00
N LEU A 627 32.39 23.21 1.51
CA LEU A 627 33.76 22.73 1.62
C LEU A 627 34.42 22.49 0.25
N LEU A 628 33.65 22.05 -0.74
CA LEU A 628 34.10 21.84 -2.12
C LEU A 628 34.10 23.13 -2.96
N GLY A 629 33.69 24.27 -2.39
CA GLY A 629 33.61 25.55 -3.10
C GLY A 629 32.54 25.58 -4.21
N LEU A 630 31.55 24.69 -4.13
CA LEU A 630 30.45 24.67 -5.10
C LEU A 630 29.51 25.86 -4.82
N PRO A 631 29.09 26.59 -5.87
CA PRO A 631 28.16 27.71 -5.69
C PRO A 631 26.82 27.21 -5.14
N ALA A 632 26.16 28.05 -4.34
CA ALA A 632 24.80 27.79 -3.89
C ALA A 632 23.85 27.72 -5.11
N VAL A 633 22.85 26.86 -5.04
CA VAL A 633 21.89 26.64 -6.13
C VAL A 633 21.15 27.92 -6.52
N THR A 634 21.01 28.87 -5.58
CA THR A 634 20.31 30.17 -5.77
C THR A 634 21.23 31.34 -6.12
N ALA A 635 22.53 31.10 -6.37
CA ALA A 635 23.54 32.17 -6.40
C ALA A 635 23.28 33.27 -7.46
N SER A 636 22.64 32.94 -8.59
CA SER A 636 22.34 33.91 -9.65
C SER A 636 21.20 34.85 -9.25
N LEU A 637 20.14 34.28 -8.67
CA LEU A 637 18.99 35.02 -8.15
C LEU A 637 19.38 35.91 -6.97
N ASP A 638 20.20 35.39 -6.06
CA ASP A 638 20.71 36.12 -4.90
C ASP A 638 21.45 37.41 -5.32
N LYS A 639 22.33 37.32 -6.33
CA LYS A 639 23.05 38.47 -6.87
C LYS A 639 22.12 39.52 -7.47
N LEU A 640 21.06 39.10 -8.15
CA LEU A 640 20.08 40.00 -8.75
C LEU A 640 19.34 40.78 -7.65
N ILE A 641 18.83 40.07 -6.64
CA ILE A 641 18.12 40.66 -5.50
C ILE A 641 19.03 41.63 -4.75
N GLU A 642 20.27 41.24 -4.44
CA GLU A 642 21.21 42.11 -3.76
C GLU A 642 21.51 43.39 -4.55
N ARG A 643 21.65 43.27 -5.88
CA ARG A 643 21.88 44.44 -6.76
C ARG A 643 20.70 45.41 -6.67
N GLN A 644 19.47 44.93 -6.66
CA GLN A 644 18.29 45.78 -6.54
C GLN A 644 18.13 46.39 -5.14
N MET A 645 18.38 45.60 -4.09
CA MET A 645 18.38 46.11 -2.72
C MET A 645 19.42 47.23 -2.54
N ARG A 646 20.63 47.08 -3.10
CA ARG A 646 21.67 48.13 -3.06
C ARG A 646 21.23 49.40 -3.80
N LYS A 647 20.72 49.28 -5.02
CA LYS A 647 20.18 50.42 -5.79
C LYS A 647 19.08 51.17 -5.01
N TYR A 648 18.16 50.43 -4.38
CA TYR A 648 17.10 51.02 -3.56
C TYR A 648 17.67 51.84 -2.39
N MET A 649 18.61 51.26 -1.65
CA MET A 649 19.22 51.90 -0.49
C MET A 649 20.07 53.13 -0.87
N GLU A 650 20.79 53.07 -2.00
CA GLU A 650 21.54 54.20 -2.56
C GLU A 650 20.61 55.32 -3.06
N GLY A 651 19.49 54.96 -3.69
CA GLY A 651 18.47 55.92 -4.13
C GLY A 651 17.80 56.69 -2.98
N GLN A 652 17.51 56.02 -1.85
CA GLN A 652 16.98 56.68 -0.66
C GLN A 652 17.97 57.63 0.04
N GLN A 653 19.28 57.46 -0.16
CA GLN A 653 20.29 58.38 0.40
C GLN A 653 20.44 59.67 -0.43
N LEU A 654 20.05 59.66 -1.71
CA LEU A 654 20.27 60.76 -2.66
C LEU A 654 19.04 61.66 -2.84
N GLU A 655 17.83 61.11 -2.73
CA GLU A 655 16.58 61.86 -2.80
C GLU A 655 15.78 61.67 -1.52
N GLY A 656 15.66 62.71 -0.70
CA GLY A 656 14.73 62.75 0.43
C GLY A 656 13.26 62.84 -0.04
N SER A 657 12.82 61.98 -0.95
CA SER A 657 11.53 62.02 -1.63
C SER A 657 10.77 60.68 -1.52
N GLU A 658 9.50 60.76 -1.12
CA GLU A 658 8.53 59.64 -1.03
C GLU A 658 7.99 59.24 -2.43
N GLY A 659 8.87 58.92 -3.40
CA GLY A 659 8.50 58.70 -4.80
C GLY A 659 8.66 57.27 -5.33
N THR A 660 7.56 56.67 -5.82
CA THR A 660 7.42 55.49 -6.72
C THR A 660 8.01 54.13 -6.33
N VAL A 661 9.13 54.05 -5.61
CA VAL A 661 9.76 52.76 -5.23
C VAL A 661 9.05 52.07 -4.04
N ASP A 662 8.09 52.79 -3.45
CA ASP A 662 7.26 52.36 -2.32
C ASP A 662 6.15 51.37 -2.68
N ALA A 663 5.89 51.19 -3.98
CA ALA A 663 4.84 50.32 -4.51
C ALA A 663 5.33 48.91 -4.85
N THR A 664 6.50 48.47 -4.34
CA THR A 664 7.07 47.12 -4.56
C THR A 664 7.09 46.31 -3.27
N PHE A 665 7.11 44.99 -3.37
CA PHE A 665 7.21 44.12 -2.21
C PHE A 665 8.54 44.33 -1.44
N MET A 666 9.65 44.48 -2.16
CA MET A 666 10.97 44.82 -1.60
C MET A 666 10.94 46.15 -0.86
N GLY A 667 10.37 47.21 -1.45
CA GLY A 667 10.26 48.51 -0.78
C GLY A 667 9.46 48.44 0.53
N ALA A 668 8.37 47.66 0.53
CA ALA A 668 7.58 47.44 1.73
C ALA A 668 8.33 46.64 2.82
N LEU A 669 9.12 45.63 2.44
CA LEU A 669 9.99 44.88 3.36
C LEU A 669 11.12 45.74 3.92
N LEU A 670 11.79 46.55 3.10
CA LEU A 670 12.87 47.44 3.54
C LEU A 670 12.36 48.54 4.50
N LYS A 671 11.12 49.01 4.31
CA LYS A 671 10.45 49.89 5.28
C LYS A 671 10.18 49.21 6.62
N LEU A 672 9.82 47.93 6.62
CA LEU A 672 9.66 47.16 7.85
C LEU A 672 11.02 46.98 8.54
N GLN A 673 12.09 46.72 7.79
CA GLN A 673 13.46 46.66 8.29
C GLN A 673 13.87 47.95 9.02
N GLY A 674 13.62 49.11 8.39
CA GLY A 674 13.94 50.42 8.96
C GLY A 674 13.20 50.71 10.27
N LYS A 675 12.08 50.02 10.51
CA LYS A 675 11.31 50.05 11.77
C LYS A 675 11.76 48.97 12.77
N GLY A 676 12.90 48.33 12.55
CA GLY A 676 13.44 47.26 13.37
C GLY A 676 12.71 45.92 13.22
N LYS A 677 11.90 45.73 12.18
CA LYS A 677 11.18 44.49 11.90
C LYS A 677 11.87 43.70 10.80
N GLY A 678 12.75 42.81 11.23
CA GLY A 678 13.48 41.87 10.39
C GLY A 678 14.89 42.33 10.00
N THR A 679 15.78 41.38 9.71
CA THR A 679 17.17 41.67 9.28
C THR A 679 17.30 41.69 7.75
N TYR A 680 18.40 42.27 7.27
CA TYR A 680 18.74 42.31 5.83
C TYR A 680 18.69 40.92 5.17
N GLU A 681 19.26 39.90 5.82
CA GLU A 681 19.26 38.52 5.31
C GLU A 681 17.86 37.90 5.27
N GLU A 682 16.97 38.23 6.21
CA GLU A 682 15.61 37.66 6.21
C GLU A 682 14.79 38.26 5.06
N ILE A 683 15.02 39.54 4.75
CA ILE A 683 14.39 40.23 3.63
C ILE A 683 14.88 39.67 2.31
N ARG A 684 16.21 39.53 2.15
CA ARG A 684 16.82 38.94 0.95
C ARG A 684 16.28 37.53 0.70
N LEU A 685 16.22 36.70 1.74
CA LEU A 685 15.69 35.34 1.64
C LEU A 685 14.18 35.31 1.37
N CYS A 686 13.41 36.21 1.99
CA CYS A 686 11.98 36.37 1.73
C CYS A 686 11.72 36.73 0.26
N LEU A 687 12.48 37.68 -0.30
CA LEU A 687 12.40 38.05 -1.72
C LEU A 687 12.76 36.89 -2.63
N SER A 688 13.81 36.14 -2.28
CA SER A 688 14.25 34.98 -3.06
C SER A 688 13.15 33.93 -3.11
N ILE A 689 12.55 33.59 -1.97
CA ILE A 689 11.49 32.59 -1.90
C ILE A 689 10.21 33.09 -2.58
N ASN A 690 9.86 34.36 -2.43
CA ASN A 690 8.69 34.94 -3.11
C ASN A 690 8.82 34.86 -4.63
N ILE A 691 10.02 35.18 -5.16
CA ILE A 691 10.29 35.05 -6.58
C ILE A 691 10.24 33.59 -7.02
N MET A 692 10.89 32.68 -6.30
CA MET A 692 10.94 31.27 -6.69
C MET A 692 9.56 30.62 -6.65
N ALA A 693 8.88 30.69 -5.50
CA ALA A 693 7.59 30.06 -5.30
C ALA A 693 6.50 30.71 -6.15
N GLY A 694 6.50 32.05 -6.24
CA GLY A 694 5.51 32.80 -7.01
C GLY A 694 5.61 32.54 -8.51
N SER A 695 6.83 32.52 -9.07
CA SER A 695 7.01 32.36 -10.52
C SER A 695 6.63 30.95 -10.97
N ASP A 696 7.08 29.92 -10.25
CA ASP A 696 6.89 28.53 -10.63
C ASP A 696 5.42 28.08 -10.49
N THR A 697 4.80 28.40 -9.36
CA THR A 697 3.37 28.08 -9.15
C THR A 697 2.46 28.81 -10.12
N THR A 698 2.76 30.08 -10.45
CA THR A 698 2.01 30.86 -11.44
C THR A 698 2.15 30.25 -12.83
N ALA A 699 3.37 29.94 -13.27
CA ALA A 699 3.63 29.38 -14.59
C ALA A 699 2.98 28.00 -14.77
N ILE A 700 3.09 27.12 -13.77
CA ILE A 700 2.46 25.79 -13.77
C ILE A 700 0.92 25.92 -13.81
N SER A 701 0.35 26.84 -13.01
CA SER A 701 -1.09 27.07 -12.98
C SER A 701 -1.60 27.60 -14.32
N LEU A 702 -0.91 28.58 -14.92
CA LEU A 702 -1.28 29.12 -16.23
C LEU A 702 -1.14 28.07 -17.33
N SER A 703 -0.04 27.31 -17.32
CA SER A 703 0.22 26.27 -18.31
C SER A 703 -0.83 25.17 -18.25
N SER A 704 -1.20 24.72 -17.05
CA SER A 704 -2.24 23.70 -16.86
C SER A 704 -3.62 24.21 -17.25
N ILE A 705 -4.02 25.42 -16.83
CA ILE A 705 -5.30 26.02 -17.23
C ILE A 705 -5.38 26.16 -18.75
N LEU A 706 -4.33 26.69 -19.40
CA LEU A 706 -4.31 26.83 -20.85
C LEU A 706 -4.31 25.48 -21.55
N PHE A 707 -3.56 24.50 -21.08
CA PHE A 707 -3.59 23.13 -21.59
C PHE A 707 -5.01 22.56 -21.55
N TYR A 708 -5.71 22.68 -20.43
CA TYR A 708 -7.08 22.21 -20.30
C TYR A 708 -8.05 22.98 -21.21
N LEU A 709 -7.91 24.30 -21.33
CA LEU A 709 -8.72 25.09 -22.26
C LEU A 709 -8.50 24.68 -23.72
N TYR A 710 -7.26 24.44 -24.15
CA TYR A 710 -6.97 24.05 -25.53
C TYR A 710 -7.40 22.61 -25.85
N THR A 711 -7.40 21.72 -24.85
CA THR A 711 -7.88 20.34 -25.01
C THR A 711 -9.40 20.20 -24.85
N HIS A 712 -10.08 21.19 -24.25
CA HIS A 712 -11.53 21.20 -24.03
C HIS A 712 -12.20 22.34 -24.80
N GLN A 713 -12.37 22.14 -26.10
CA GLN A 713 -12.85 23.17 -27.03
C GLN A 713 -14.23 23.74 -26.70
N ASP A 714 -15.12 22.95 -26.09
CA ASP A 714 -16.44 23.43 -25.66
C ASP A 714 -16.32 24.41 -24.48
N THR A 715 -15.49 24.08 -23.49
CA THR A 715 -15.16 24.96 -22.36
C THR A 715 -14.51 26.25 -22.83
N LEU A 716 -13.54 26.18 -23.75
CA LEU A 716 -12.91 27.37 -24.32
C LEU A 716 -13.92 28.25 -25.07
N ARG A 717 -14.84 27.64 -25.83
CA ARG A 717 -15.92 28.38 -26.51
C ARG A 717 -16.83 29.09 -25.51
N GLN A 718 -17.26 28.41 -24.46
CA GLN A 718 -18.11 28.98 -23.41
C GLN A 718 -17.41 30.13 -22.66
N LEU A 719 -16.13 29.97 -22.32
CA LEU A 719 -15.34 31.04 -21.70
C LEU A 719 -15.21 32.25 -22.61
N ARG A 720 -14.95 32.05 -23.90
CA ARG A 720 -14.90 33.15 -24.87
C ARG A 720 -16.23 33.86 -24.99
N THR A 721 -17.36 33.14 -25.00
CA THR A 721 -18.69 33.75 -25.01
C THR A 721 -18.91 34.66 -23.80
N GLU A 722 -18.56 34.21 -22.59
CA GLU A 722 -18.66 35.05 -21.38
C GLU A 722 -17.82 36.33 -21.50
N LEU A 723 -16.56 36.20 -21.96
CA LEU A 723 -15.65 37.34 -22.14
C LEU A 723 -16.12 38.32 -23.21
N ASP A 724 -16.55 37.83 -24.37
CA ASP A 724 -17.03 38.65 -25.49
C ASP A 724 -18.30 39.41 -25.10
N GLU A 725 -19.24 38.76 -24.41
CA GLU A 725 -20.44 39.42 -23.90
C GLU A 725 -20.11 40.49 -22.86
N ALA A 726 -19.17 40.21 -21.95
CA ALA A 726 -18.75 41.16 -20.94
C ALA A 726 -18.04 42.38 -21.57
N ALA A 727 -17.24 42.16 -22.61
CA ALA A 727 -16.60 43.22 -23.40
C ALA A 727 -17.65 44.07 -24.15
N GLN A 728 -18.61 43.44 -24.82
CA GLN A 728 -19.69 44.13 -25.53
C GLN A 728 -20.56 44.98 -24.59
N LYS A 729 -20.79 44.52 -23.35
CA LYS A 729 -21.51 45.25 -22.31
C LYS A 729 -20.66 46.37 -21.66
N GLY A 730 -19.36 46.46 -21.98
CA GLY A 730 -18.44 47.43 -21.38
C GLY A 730 -18.17 47.17 -19.89
N THR A 731 -18.29 45.92 -19.45
CA THR A 731 -18.16 45.52 -18.03
C THR A 731 -16.75 45.07 -17.65
N ILE A 732 -15.88 44.89 -18.64
CA ILE A 732 -14.46 44.55 -18.48
C ILE A 732 -13.59 45.51 -19.29
N SER A 733 -12.36 45.75 -18.83
CA SER A 733 -11.34 46.56 -19.49
C SER A 733 -10.31 45.69 -20.25
N ASP A 734 -9.41 46.31 -21.01
CA ASP A 734 -8.29 45.65 -21.70
C ASP A 734 -6.96 46.36 -21.33
N PRO A 735 -6.08 45.76 -20.50
CA PRO A 735 -6.23 44.44 -19.86
C PRO A 735 -7.35 44.41 -18.81
N ILE A 736 -7.88 43.21 -18.53
CA ILE A 736 -8.98 43.00 -17.57
C ILE A 736 -8.47 43.19 -16.14
N LYS A 737 -9.10 44.08 -15.38
CA LYS A 737 -8.74 44.30 -13.97
C LYS A 737 -9.18 43.15 -13.08
N PHE A 738 -8.49 42.93 -11.97
CA PHE A 738 -8.78 41.86 -11.02
C PHE A 738 -10.23 41.90 -10.53
N GLN A 739 -10.73 43.07 -10.15
CA GLN A 739 -12.10 43.25 -9.66
C GLN A 739 -13.19 42.98 -10.72
N GLU A 740 -12.82 43.11 -12.00
CA GLU A 740 -13.70 42.80 -13.12
C GLU A 740 -13.70 41.29 -13.38
N ALA A 741 -12.54 40.66 -13.37
CA ALA A 741 -12.38 39.21 -13.52
C ALA A 741 -13.11 38.40 -12.43
N GLN A 742 -13.19 38.91 -11.20
CA GLN A 742 -13.94 38.28 -10.09
C GLN A 742 -15.45 38.21 -10.34
N LYS A 743 -15.98 39.03 -11.26
CA LYS A 743 -17.42 39.07 -11.60
C LYS A 743 -17.79 38.12 -12.74
N LEU A 744 -16.83 37.41 -13.30
CA LEU A 744 -17.01 36.47 -14.41
C LEU A 744 -17.11 35.03 -13.86
N PRO A 745 -18.33 34.50 -13.63
CA PRO A 745 -18.51 33.23 -12.95
C PRO A 745 -17.86 32.03 -13.66
N TYR A 746 -17.89 31.98 -14.99
CA TYR A 746 -17.30 30.86 -15.73
C TYR A 746 -15.78 30.93 -15.76
N LEU A 747 -15.19 32.12 -15.91
CA LEU A 747 -13.75 32.34 -15.73
C LEU A 747 -13.29 31.86 -14.35
N GLN A 748 -14.00 32.21 -13.27
CA GLN A 748 -13.68 31.74 -11.92
C GLN A 748 -13.78 30.23 -11.79
N ALA A 749 -14.77 29.61 -12.43
CA ALA A 749 -14.95 28.16 -12.46
C ALA A 749 -13.78 27.45 -13.18
N VAL A 750 -13.35 27.98 -14.33
CA VAL A 750 -12.20 27.48 -15.10
C VAL A 750 -10.92 27.53 -14.27
N ILE A 751 -10.66 28.66 -13.60
CA ILE A 751 -9.47 28.83 -12.75
C ILE A 751 -9.50 27.83 -11.60
N LYS A 752 -10.61 27.73 -10.86
CA LYS A 752 -10.76 26.79 -9.75
C LYS A 752 -10.56 25.34 -10.18
N GLU A 753 -11.11 24.97 -11.33
CA GLU A 753 -11.01 23.61 -11.84
C GLU A 753 -9.58 23.25 -12.30
N GLY A 754 -8.89 24.19 -12.95
CA GLY A 754 -7.49 24.00 -13.32
C GLY A 754 -6.59 23.84 -12.10
N LEU A 755 -6.77 24.70 -11.10
CA LEU A 755 -6.03 24.62 -9.83
C LEU A 755 -6.37 23.35 -9.02
N ARG A 756 -7.57 22.79 -9.18
CA ARG A 756 -7.97 21.52 -8.56
C ARG A 756 -7.23 20.35 -9.21
N LEU A 757 -7.29 20.21 -10.54
CA LEU A 757 -6.66 19.09 -11.24
C LEU A 757 -5.15 19.15 -11.23
N HIS A 758 -4.58 20.35 -11.20
CA HIS A 758 -3.15 20.57 -11.19
C HIS A 758 -2.76 21.56 -10.09
N PRO A 759 -2.80 21.12 -8.81
CA PRO A 759 -2.48 21.99 -7.69
C PRO A 759 -1.01 22.39 -7.74
N GLY A 760 -0.71 23.67 -7.47
CA GLY A 760 0.67 24.16 -7.37
C GLY A 760 1.50 23.47 -6.29
N VAL A 761 0.86 22.80 -5.32
CA VAL A 761 1.50 21.94 -4.33
C VAL A 761 0.77 20.59 -4.28
N GLY A 762 1.28 19.62 -5.03
CA GLY A 762 0.74 18.25 -5.08
C GLY A 762 1.28 17.30 -4.01
N THR A 763 2.35 17.70 -3.30
CA THR A 763 2.95 16.89 -2.23
C THR A 763 2.31 17.16 -0.88
N GLN A 764 2.45 16.20 0.03
CA GLN A 764 2.03 16.37 1.42
C GLN A 764 2.86 17.44 2.13
N LEU A 765 2.18 18.28 2.90
CA LEU A 765 2.79 19.28 3.75
C LEU A 765 2.81 18.74 5.19
N THR A 766 3.84 18.01 5.57
CA THR A 766 3.79 17.20 6.80
C THR A 766 3.73 18.03 8.09
N ARG A 767 3.01 17.50 9.05
CA ARG A 767 2.85 18.05 10.39
C ARG A 767 3.13 16.96 11.41
N VAL A 768 3.70 17.33 12.54
CA VAL A 768 3.98 16.40 13.63
C VAL A 768 2.79 16.36 14.57
N VAL A 769 2.30 15.15 14.84
CA VAL A 769 1.21 14.89 15.78
C VAL A 769 1.64 15.34 17.19
N PRO A 770 0.84 16.18 17.87
CA PRO A 770 1.19 16.72 19.17
C PRO A 770 1.16 15.66 20.29
N LYS A 771 1.65 16.07 21.47
CA LYS A 771 1.62 15.26 22.69
C LYS A 771 0.21 14.78 23.00
N GLY A 772 0.07 13.48 23.28
CA GLY A 772 -1.22 12.82 23.53
C GLY A 772 -1.86 12.16 22.31
N GLY A 773 -1.28 12.32 21.11
CA GLY A 773 -1.81 11.75 19.87
C GLY A 773 -3.08 12.46 19.38
N ILE A 774 -3.62 12.02 18.24
CA ILE A 774 -4.86 12.56 17.68
C ILE A 774 -5.62 11.51 16.89
N VAL A 775 -6.94 11.65 16.79
CA VAL A 775 -7.76 10.84 15.88
C VAL A 775 -8.05 11.62 14.61
N ILE A 776 -7.74 11.03 13.45
CA ILE A 776 -8.05 11.55 12.11
C ILE A 776 -8.69 10.39 11.33
N GLU A 777 -9.78 10.62 10.60
CA GLU A 777 -10.51 9.55 9.87
C GLU A 777 -10.87 8.33 10.75
N ASN A 778 -11.28 8.58 12.01
CA ASN A 778 -11.57 7.54 13.01
C ASN A 778 -10.37 6.63 13.38
N GLN A 779 -9.14 6.97 12.95
CA GLN A 779 -7.91 6.27 13.30
C GLN A 779 -7.05 7.11 14.26
N PHE A 780 -6.49 6.49 15.29
CA PHE A 780 -5.60 7.16 16.23
C PHE A 780 -4.14 7.17 15.74
N PHE A 781 -3.52 8.34 15.75
CA PHE A 781 -2.11 8.56 15.43
C PHE A 781 -1.36 8.99 16.68
N PRO A 782 -0.24 8.31 17.03
CA PRO A 782 0.52 8.62 18.23
C PRO A 782 1.29 9.94 18.10
N GLU A 783 1.69 10.50 19.25
CA GLU A 783 2.63 11.64 19.32
C GLU A 783 3.88 11.37 18.48
N GLY A 784 4.34 12.40 17.76
CA GLY A 784 5.53 12.31 16.93
C GLY A 784 5.30 11.69 15.54
N ALA A 785 4.12 11.15 15.24
CA ALA A 785 3.77 10.73 13.88
C ALA A 785 3.74 11.93 12.92
N GLU A 786 4.18 11.72 11.68
CA GLU A 786 4.06 12.70 10.62
C GLU A 786 2.78 12.44 9.82
N VAL A 787 1.92 13.45 9.76
CA VAL A 787 0.66 13.41 9.00
C VAL A 787 0.62 14.54 7.98
N GLY A 788 0.08 14.28 6.80
CA GLY A 788 -0.11 15.29 5.77
C GLY A 788 -1.21 14.90 4.80
N VAL A 789 -1.79 15.89 4.11
CA VAL A 789 -2.74 15.62 3.02
C VAL A 789 -2.02 15.80 1.70
N ASN A 790 -2.12 14.80 0.84
CA ASN A 790 -1.66 14.90 -0.52
C ASN A 790 -2.70 15.63 -1.37
N GLY A 791 -2.37 16.84 -1.81
CA GLY A 791 -3.27 17.65 -2.61
C GLY A 791 -3.71 16.95 -3.88
N TRP A 792 -2.81 16.20 -4.54
CA TRP A 792 -3.15 15.47 -5.77
C TRP A 792 -4.16 14.35 -5.49
N ALA A 793 -3.96 13.57 -4.42
CA ALA A 793 -4.89 12.52 -4.02
C ALA A 793 -6.25 13.08 -3.60
N LEU A 794 -6.26 14.12 -2.76
CA LEU A 794 -7.48 14.81 -2.33
C LEU A 794 -8.31 15.30 -3.53
N TYR A 795 -7.66 15.93 -4.49
CA TYR A 795 -8.36 16.51 -5.64
C TYR A 795 -8.87 15.48 -6.66
N HIS A 796 -8.36 14.25 -6.61
CA HIS A 796 -8.86 13.13 -7.41
C HIS A 796 -9.76 12.18 -6.60
N ASN A 797 -10.07 12.51 -5.35
CA ASN A 797 -10.94 11.72 -4.49
C ASN A 797 -12.38 11.71 -5.04
N GLN A 798 -12.82 10.55 -5.52
CA GLN A 798 -14.15 10.38 -6.10
C GLN A 798 -15.29 10.52 -5.09
N GLY A 799 -15.01 10.31 -3.80
CA GLY A 799 -15.95 10.56 -2.72
C GLY A 799 -16.24 12.05 -2.51
N VAL A 800 -15.30 12.93 -2.91
CA VAL A 800 -15.42 14.38 -2.77
C VAL A 800 -15.92 15.04 -4.06
N PHE A 801 -15.32 14.69 -5.20
CA PHE A 801 -15.56 15.38 -6.48
C PHE A 801 -16.46 14.62 -7.46
N GLY A 802 -16.94 13.43 -7.09
CA GLY A 802 -17.75 12.56 -7.94
C GLY A 802 -16.92 11.59 -8.78
N LYS A 803 -17.59 10.77 -9.59
CA LYS A 803 -16.93 9.77 -10.46
C LYS A 803 -16.05 10.41 -11.53
N ASP A 804 -16.36 11.65 -11.90
CA ASP A 804 -15.65 12.53 -12.83
C ASP A 804 -14.60 13.41 -12.12
N ALA A 805 -14.10 12.99 -10.95
CA ALA A 805 -13.09 13.74 -10.20
C ALA A 805 -11.81 14.02 -11.01
N SER A 806 -11.45 13.16 -11.96
CA SER A 806 -10.25 13.35 -12.80
C SER A 806 -10.51 14.14 -14.08
N GLU A 807 -11.76 14.51 -14.38
CA GLU A 807 -12.13 15.24 -15.60
C GLU A 807 -12.10 16.75 -15.38
N PHE A 808 -11.67 17.51 -16.39
CA PHE A 808 -11.69 18.97 -16.36
C PHE A 808 -13.10 19.48 -16.67
N ARG A 809 -13.86 19.79 -15.62
CA ARG A 809 -15.26 20.21 -15.72
C ARG A 809 -15.54 21.44 -14.87
N PRO A 810 -15.31 22.64 -15.41
CA PRO A 810 -15.56 23.90 -14.70
C PRO A 810 -16.99 24.04 -14.18
N ASP A 811 -18.00 23.51 -14.88
CA ASP A 811 -19.42 23.62 -14.50
C ASP A 811 -19.73 23.12 -13.07
N ARG A 812 -18.90 22.23 -12.52
CA ARG A 812 -18.98 21.77 -11.12
C ARG A 812 -18.95 22.92 -10.10
N TRP A 813 -18.27 24.02 -10.42
CA TRP A 813 -18.15 25.18 -9.54
C TRP A 813 -19.31 26.17 -9.67
N LEU A 814 -20.24 25.94 -10.60
CA LEU A 814 -21.41 26.80 -10.83
C LEU A 814 -22.65 26.29 -10.09
N THR A 815 -22.66 25.03 -9.65
CA THR A 815 -23.77 24.43 -8.91
C THR A 815 -23.63 24.65 -7.39
N THR A 816 -24.69 25.12 -6.74
CA THR A 816 -24.72 25.51 -5.32
C THR A 816 -24.80 24.35 -4.31
N GLU A 817 -24.65 23.09 -4.71
CA GLU A 817 -25.10 21.95 -3.88
C GLU A 817 -24.06 21.28 -2.96
N ASN A 818 -22.79 21.69 -2.93
CA ASN A 818 -21.80 21.00 -2.08
C ASN A 818 -21.04 21.95 -1.14
N GLU A 819 -21.40 21.96 0.15
CA GLU A 819 -20.63 22.62 1.23
C GLU A 819 -19.20 22.06 1.34
N ASP A 820 -18.98 20.79 0.99
CA ASP A 820 -17.66 20.12 1.02
C ASP A 820 -16.68 20.62 -0.05
N LEU A 821 -17.18 21.16 -1.17
CA LEU A 821 -16.35 21.83 -2.19
C LEU A 821 -15.69 23.10 -1.64
N GLY A 822 -16.31 23.75 -0.64
CA GLY A 822 -15.78 24.96 -0.02
C GLY A 822 -14.50 24.69 0.77
N ALA A 823 -14.45 23.59 1.53
CA ALA A 823 -13.27 23.22 2.30
C ALA A 823 -12.12 22.71 1.41
N ALA A 824 -12.41 21.82 0.46
CA ALA A 824 -11.42 21.28 -0.48
C ALA A 824 -10.91 22.35 -1.46
N GLY A 825 -11.80 23.20 -1.99
CA GLY A 825 -11.45 24.34 -2.84
C GLY A 825 -10.61 25.39 -2.10
N SER A 826 -10.81 25.55 -0.78
CA SER A 826 -9.98 26.47 0.02
C SER A 826 -8.53 26.00 0.12
N PHE A 827 -8.22 24.70 0.13
CA PHE A 827 -6.84 24.21 0.31
C PHE A 827 -5.90 24.70 -0.81
N ALA A 828 -6.41 24.85 -2.04
CA ALA A 828 -5.68 25.47 -3.14
C ALA A 828 -5.45 26.97 -2.88
N THR A 829 -6.45 27.66 -2.33
CA THR A 829 -6.38 29.09 -1.97
C THR A 829 -5.47 29.36 -0.76
N TRP A 830 -5.38 28.43 0.19
CA TRP A 830 -4.53 28.52 1.39
C TRP A 830 -3.03 28.45 1.09
N LEU A 831 -2.66 27.90 -0.07
CA LEU A 831 -1.26 27.73 -0.49
C LEU A 831 -0.83 28.72 -1.58
N THR A 832 -1.79 29.41 -2.22
CA THR A 832 -1.55 30.41 -3.27
C THR A 832 -1.69 31.86 -2.79
N VAL A 833 -2.23 32.09 -1.59
CA VAL A 833 -2.22 33.39 -0.88
C VAL A 833 -1.04 33.43 0.10
#